data_AF-A0A1G7V3H4-F1
#
_entry.id   AF-A0A1G7V3H4-F1
#
_cell.length_a   1.000
_cell.length_b   1.000
_cell.length_c   1.000
_cell.angle_alpha   90.00
_cell.angle_beta   90.00
_cell.angle_gamma   90.00
#
_symmetry.space_group_name_H-M   'P 1'
#
loop_
_entity.id
_entity.type
_entity.pdbx_description
1 polymer ?
#
loop_
_entity_poly.entity_id
_entity_poly.type
_entity_poly.pdbx_seq_one_letter_code
_entity_poly.pdbx_strand_id
1 'polypeptide(L)'
;MKLKLIALFLLIGASQVLHAQTTDQVPVGDTVYLYNPANEKFFVGENQYKTQASLSANHAYKVVVRKYLDQNNQWDGKTYVMTDSVEAGNYGFSYRNIFIDAIDCVVWVDQSERSEFSDYLWEIVPSKTMKGAFNIYPAEANNAYKHSNMPDRWLGCCDTTALEYPLVSLVKTTDPKVSIDWTFVPMAQGDKMLAERHKALAQKRLALLTGGKPVTSELSITPLLVNPQFSDSKASGWHTTFDVKRGTVTWCGGDQSNPCAEAWQCNFDFCQKLEGMPTGLYKVDMQAFARTNEPRFAWYERDSAFISTVIYANEAELPVHNLMRNTFPNRNDYDFLRPAIDGTNKAAWETVEGSYVLNNLRATSLAFAKGLFDQSIYCYAGDGVLRVGIKEPIVRNGAWSAWDNLRITYLPETKENYAKAVRYHVEKAKETEKIAKTMKGVDVKSLTKALSGIETLLKQGSVSQLRDRLELINKAMKRTRETMLASLHFAAPLQVTSLNPAEDKRRQDLERIHTLGLSYVNLGAMAEMDQNMELSLKCLQSGSDLFAAYPDAFYRQLVAVARAIYHQQLAAGHGDEAANTVVTLIERLEPYNTNAILKELDNAYPIAGELLSVQKNYPKAEEIYRKAANLSLRLGNIEELANRFNMLAYCLAYQEKYDEALEVIDSAIKKQPQDANLYDSKGEFYLMKGDKKNARKMWKQVITLDPDFPQKHETVLYQKLIKK
;
A
#
# COMPACT_ATOMS: atom_id res chain seq x y z
N MET A 1 23.61 -9.78 49.25
CA MET A 1 22.85 -9.57 47.99
C MET A 1 21.54 -8.80 48.17
N LYS A 2 20.73 -9.06 49.22
CA LYS A 2 19.43 -8.38 49.42
C LYS A 2 19.50 -6.87 49.75
N LEU A 3 20.57 -6.37 50.40
CA LEU A 3 20.69 -4.93 50.70
C LEU A 3 21.09 -4.03 49.50
N LYS A 4 21.72 -4.58 48.45
CA LYS A 4 22.05 -3.81 47.23
C LYS A 4 20.84 -3.58 46.31
N LEU A 5 19.82 -4.44 46.39
CA LEU A 5 18.57 -4.27 45.63
C LEU A 5 17.69 -3.15 46.20
N ILE A 6 17.72 -2.94 47.52
CA ILE A 6 16.89 -1.94 48.20
C ILE A 6 17.47 -0.52 47.99
N ALA A 7 18.80 -0.39 47.93
CA ALA A 7 19.45 0.89 47.61
C ALA A 7 19.23 1.33 46.13
N LEU A 8 19.00 0.39 45.21
CA LEU A 8 18.70 0.68 43.81
C LEU A 8 17.29 1.31 43.63
N PHE A 9 16.37 1.05 44.57
CA PHE A 9 15.03 1.65 44.58
C PHE A 9 15.00 3.09 45.15
N LEU A 10 16.02 3.49 45.91
CA LEU A 10 16.06 4.79 46.59
C LEU A 10 16.79 5.90 45.80
N LEU A 11 17.44 5.57 44.67
CA LEU A 11 18.21 6.52 43.83
C LEU A 11 17.49 6.94 42.54
N ILE A 12 16.31 6.37 42.28
CA ILE A 12 15.45 6.78 41.16
C ILE A 12 14.41 7.71 41.78
N GLY A 13 14.48 9.00 41.44
CA GLY A 13 13.53 9.99 41.94
C GLY A 13 12.10 9.48 41.81
N ALA A 14 11.30 9.63 42.88
CA ALA A 14 9.90 9.26 42.88
C ALA A 14 9.25 9.78 41.59
N SER A 15 8.91 8.88 40.67
CA SER A 15 8.08 9.23 39.54
C SER A 15 6.81 9.81 40.14
N GLN A 16 6.56 11.11 39.96
CA GLN A 16 5.25 11.66 40.26
C GLN A 16 4.26 10.83 39.45
N VAL A 17 3.46 10.00 40.14
CA VAL A 17 2.36 9.30 39.49
C VAL A 17 1.44 10.41 39.00
N LEU A 18 1.43 10.65 37.69
CA LEU A 18 0.50 11.61 37.12
C LEU A 18 -0.90 11.04 37.29
N HIS A 19 -1.66 11.60 38.22
CA HIS A 19 -3.07 11.23 38.37
C HIS A 19 -3.87 11.76 37.17
N ALA A 20 -4.76 10.92 36.64
CA ALA A 20 -5.69 11.32 35.58
C ALA A 20 -6.53 12.52 36.06
N GLN A 21 -6.66 13.55 35.22
CA GLN A 21 -7.58 14.65 35.48
C GLN A 21 -8.95 14.17 35.05
N THR A 22 -9.92 14.33 35.94
CA THR A 22 -11.24 13.75 35.76
C THR A 22 -12.18 14.71 35.06
N THR A 23 -12.98 14.21 34.12
CA THR A 23 -14.13 14.94 33.57
C THR A 23 -15.39 14.52 34.34
N ASP A 24 -16.27 15.48 34.66
CA ASP A 24 -17.58 15.16 35.27
C ASP A 24 -18.65 14.78 34.21
N GLN A 25 -18.28 14.78 32.93
CA GLN A 25 -19.16 14.47 31.80
C GLN A 25 -18.58 13.36 30.92
N VAL A 26 -19.48 12.55 30.33
CA VAL A 26 -19.14 11.54 29.33
C VAL A 26 -18.64 12.26 28.06
N PRO A 27 -17.43 11.95 27.56
CA PRO A 27 -16.80 12.67 26.45
C PRO A 27 -17.35 12.18 25.10
N VAL A 28 -18.61 12.53 24.80
CA VAL A 28 -19.29 12.09 23.58
C VAL A 28 -18.65 12.72 22.34
N GLY A 29 -18.24 11.89 21.39
CA GLY A 29 -17.63 12.31 20.12
C GLY A 29 -16.13 12.55 20.19
N ASP A 30 -15.57 12.68 21.39
CA ASP A 30 -14.13 12.79 21.58
C ASP A 30 -13.46 11.41 21.50
N THR A 31 -12.20 11.43 21.05
CA THR A 31 -11.31 10.28 21.19
C THR A 31 -10.58 10.40 22.53
N VAL A 32 -10.66 9.39 23.37
CA VAL A 32 -10.11 9.37 24.73
C VAL A 32 -9.46 8.02 25.04
N TYR A 33 -8.77 7.92 26.17
CA TYR A 33 -8.37 6.65 26.77
C TYR A 33 -9.30 6.30 27.93
N LEU A 34 -9.53 5.01 28.17
CA LEU A 34 -10.24 4.54 29.37
C LEU A 34 -9.20 4.04 30.39
N TYR A 35 -9.17 4.64 31.58
CA TYR A 35 -8.18 4.37 32.62
C TYR A 35 -8.85 3.84 33.88
N ASN A 36 -8.31 2.77 34.46
CA ASN A 36 -8.74 2.26 35.75
C ASN A 36 -7.81 2.81 36.85
N PRO A 37 -8.27 3.76 37.68
CA PRO A 37 -7.44 4.43 38.68
C PRO A 37 -6.98 3.50 39.81
N ALA A 38 -7.79 2.53 40.23
CA ALA A 38 -7.41 1.63 41.32
C ALA A 38 -6.28 0.66 40.93
N ASN A 39 -6.26 0.21 39.67
CA ASN A 39 -5.22 -0.66 39.13
C ASN A 39 -4.03 0.10 38.52
N GLU A 40 -4.21 1.42 38.36
CA GLU A 40 -3.35 2.29 37.60
C GLU A 40 -3.03 1.74 36.19
N LYS A 41 -4.02 1.30 35.42
CA LYS A 41 -3.82 0.70 34.09
C LYS A 41 -4.85 1.22 33.09
N PHE A 42 -4.49 1.22 31.81
CA PHE A 42 -5.38 1.57 30.71
C PHE A 42 -6.08 0.35 30.16
N PHE A 43 -7.30 0.57 29.64
CA PHE A 43 -8.04 -0.39 28.85
C PHE A 43 -7.32 -0.72 27.54
N VAL A 44 -7.17 -2.00 27.24
CA VAL A 44 -6.55 -2.56 26.03
C VAL A 44 -7.27 -3.84 25.60
N GLY A 45 -6.82 -4.47 24.52
CA GLY A 45 -7.13 -5.84 24.12
C GLY A 45 -5.89 -6.71 24.27
N GLU A 46 -5.90 -7.70 25.16
CA GLU A 46 -4.67 -8.48 25.45
C GLU A 46 -5.01 -9.91 25.92
N ASN A 47 -4.90 -10.87 24.98
CA ASN A 47 -4.95 -12.33 25.19
C ASN A 47 -4.27 -13.06 23.99
N GLN A 48 -4.38 -14.41 23.89
CA GLN A 48 -3.79 -15.19 22.77
C GLN A 48 -4.26 -14.73 21.37
N TYR A 49 -5.45 -14.13 21.28
CA TYR A 49 -6.06 -13.62 20.05
C TYR A 49 -6.05 -12.08 19.96
N LYS A 50 -5.54 -11.39 20.98
CA LYS A 50 -5.57 -9.93 21.22
C LYS A 50 -6.96 -9.26 21.24
N THR A 51 -8.04 -10.02 21.22
CA THR A 51 -9.41 -9.49 21.03
C THR A 51 -10.26 -9.42 22.30
N GLN A 52 -9.74 -9.76 23.48
CA GLN A 52 -10.47 -9.60 24.75
C GLN A 52 -10.02 -8.37 25.48
N ALA A 53 -10.97 -7.60 26.01
CA ALA A 53 -10.72 -6.46 26.87
C ALA A 53 -9.78 -6.85 28.02
N SER A 54 -8.81 -5.99 28.30
CA SER A 54 -7.72 -6.23 29.25
C SER A 54 -7.16 -4.91 29.79
N LEU A 55 -6.14 -5.00 30.63
CA LEU A 55 -5.47 -3.87 31.25
C LEU A 55 -3.97 -3.87 30.97
N SER A 56 -3.44 -2.73 30.54
CA SER A 56 -2.00 -2.54 30.39
C SER A 56 -1.52 -1.27 31.07
N ALA A 57 -0.34 -1.37 31.67
CA ALA A 57 0.37 -0.20 32.18
C ALA A 57 1.16 0.53 31.08
N ASN A 58 1.40 -0.13 29.94
CA ASN A 58 2.37 0.28 28.92
C ASN A 58 1.73 0.50 27.54
N HIS A 59 0.44 0.25 27.38
CA HIS A 59 -0.30 0.43 26.14
C HIS A 59 -1.75 0.81 26.47
N ALA A 60 -2.45 1.43 25.52
CA ALA A 60 -3.85 1.85 25.68
C ALA A 60 -4.55 1.84 24.32
N TYR A 61 -5.81 1.40 24.27
CA TYR A 61 -6.67 1.56 23.11
C TYR A 61 -7.37 2.91 23.15
N LYS A 62 -7.53 3.57 22.00
CA LYS A 62 -8.32 4.80 21.91
C LYS A 62 -9.79 4.42 21.85
N VAL A 63 -10.60 5.05 22.68
CA VAL A 63 -12.02 4.80 22.81
C VAL A 63 -12.77 6.03 22.33
N VAL A 64 -13.82 5.81 21.55
CA VAL A 64 -14.79 6.85 21.16
C VAL A 64 -16.15 6.44 21.71
N VAL A 65 -16.79 7.37 22.40
CA VAL A 65 -18.15 7.20 22.93
C VAL A 65 -19.12 7.96 22.05
N ARG A 66 -20.16 7.30 21.55
CA ARG A 66 -21.23 7.92 20.74
C ARG A 66 -22.58 7.68 21.38
N LYS A 67 -23.52 8.60 21.14
CA LYS A 67 -24.93 8.40 21.49
C LYS A 67 -25.50 7.29 20.60
N TYR A 68 -26.24 6.36 21.19
CA TYR A 68 -27.02 5.41 20.41
C TYR A 68 -28.27 6.11 19.86
N LEU A 69 -28.46 6.07 18.54
CA LEU A 69 -29.68 6.55 17.93
C LEU A 69 -30.55 5.34 17.56
N ASP A 70 -31.82 5.39 17.92
CA ASP A 70 -32.79 4.37 17.54
C ASP A 70 -33.10 4.41 16.03
N GLN A 71 -33.99 3.53 15.57
CA GLN A 71 -34.45 3.47 14.18
C GLN A 71 -35.07 4.78 13.63
N ASN A 72 -35.42 5.72 14.50
CA ASN A 72 -35.96 7.03 14.14
C ASN A 72 -34.92 8.16 14.29
N ASN A 73 -33.63 7.82 14.43
CA ASN A 73 -32.54 8.74 14.71
C ASN A 73 -32.68 9.53 16.03
N GLN A 74 -33.39 8.98 17.03
CA GLN A 74 -33.56 9.60 18.34
C GLN A 74 -32.66 8.97 19.39
N TRP A 75 -32.05 9.81 20.24
CA TRP A 75 -31.30 9.37 21.41
C TRP A 75 -32.20 9.31 22.63
N ASP A 76 -32.14 8.23 23.40
CA ASP A 76 -32.93 8.01 24.61
C ASP A 76 -32.42 8.76 25.86
N GLY A 77 -31.32 9.51 25.72
CA GLY A 77 -30.73 10.30 26.80
C GLY A 77 -29.75 9.54 27.70
N LYS A 78 -29.54 8.23 27.50
CA LYS A 78 -28.72 7.41 28.42
C LYS A 78 -27.91 6.30 27.76
N THR A 79 -28.27 5.86 26.55
CA THR A 79 -27.61 4.74 25.88
C THR A 79 -26.50 5.22 24.96
N TYR A 80 -25.36 4.55 25.04
CA TYR A 80 -24.14 4.85 24.31
C TYR A 80 -23.63 3.63 23.53
N VAL A 81 -22.90 3.92 22.46
CA VAL A 81 -22.05 2.97 21.75
C VAL A 81 -20.60 3.33 22.06
N MET A 82 -19.83 2.38 22.56
CA MET A 82 -18.39 2.54 22.75
C MET A 82 -17.64 1.79 21.65
N THR A 83 -16.65 2.45 21.06
CA THR A 83 -15.80 1.83 20.05
C THR A 83 -14.33 2.02 20.33
N ASP A 84 -13.53 0.98 20.14
CA ASP A 84 -12.08 1.00 20.28
C ASP A 84 -11.39 1.17 18.90
N SER A 85 -10.09 1.48 18.91
CA SER A 85 -9.32 1.91 17.74
C SER A 85 -8.52 0.84 17.00
N VAL A 86 -8.73 -0.46 17.22
CA VAL A 86 -7.72 -1.43 16.75
C VAL A 86 -7.63 -1.62 15.24
N GLU A 87 -6.36 -1.84 14.86
CA GLU A 87 -5.73 -2.11 13.58
C GLU A 87 -6.43 -3.22 12.78
N ALA A 88 -7.28 -2.83 11.84
CA ALA A 88 -7.53 -3.71 10.71
C ALA A 88 -6.20 -3.87 9.96
N GLY A 89 -5.60 -5.05 10.10
CA GLY A 89 -4.68 -5.55 9.09
C GLY A 89 -5.26 -5.25 7.69
N ASN A 90 -4.37 -4.87 6.79
CA ASN A 90 -4.62 -4.62 5.37
C ASN A 90 -5.60 -3.50 4.94
N TYR A 91 -6.44 -2.89 5.80
CA TYR A 91 -7.55 -2.04 5.31
C TYR A 91 -7.77 -0.68 6.02
N GLY A 92 -6.80 -0.17 6.78
CA GLY A 92 -6.87 1.19 7.37
C GLY A 92 -7.66 1.26 8.69
N PHE A 93 -7.63 2.43 9.34
CA PHE A 93 -8.23 2.66 10.67
C PHE A 93 -9.76 2.51 10.62
N SER A 94 -10.32 1.55 11.36
CA SER A 94 -11.77 1.45 11.59
C SER A 94 -12.06 1.27 13.08
N TYR A 95 -12.90 2.13 13.65
CA TYR A 95 -13.37 1.95 15.04
C TYR A 95 -14.36 0.79 15.11
N ARG A 96 -14.11 -0.20 15.97
CA ARG A 96 -14.97 -1.38 16.16
C ARG A 96 -15.75 -1.27 17.46
N ASN A 97 -16.94 -1.87 17.50
CA ASN A 97 -17.75 -1.84 18.72
C ASN A 97 -17.10 -2.69 19.80
N ILE A 98 -17.09 -2.14 21.03
CA ILE A 98 -16.81 -2.91 22.24
C ILE A 98 -18.11 -3.63 22.59
N PHE A 99 -18.09 -4.96 22.61
CA PHE A 99 -19.30 -5.78 22.79
C PHE A 99 -19.13 -6.84 23.87
N ILE A 100 -20.25 -7.30 24.39
CA ILE A 100 -20.36 -8.35 25.40
C ILE A 100 -20.72 -9.64 24.66
N ASP A 101 -19.87 -10.65 24.75
CA ASP A 101 -20.25 -12.04 24.50
C ASP A 101 -21.07 -12.52 25.70
N ALA A 102 -22.20 -13.06 25.35
CA ALA A 102 -23.28 -13.22 26.25
C ALA A 102 -23.36 -14.65 26.80
N ILE A 103 -22.53 -15.56 26.28
CA ILE A 103 -22.35 -16.91 26.83
C ILE A 103 -21.55 -16.86 28.13
N ASP A 104 -20.52 -16.03 28.20
CA ASP A 104 -19.55 -15.98 29.30
C ASP A 104 -19.42 -14.59 29.96
N CYS A 105 -20.20 -13.61 29.50
CA CYS A 105 -20.12 -12.21 29.92
C CYS A 105 -18.74 -11.58 29.65
N VAL A 106 -17.99 -12.09 28.66
CA VAL A 106 -16.69 -11.58 28.24
C VAL A 106 -16.86 -10.36 27.32
N VAL A 107 -16.03 -9.34 27.47
CA VAL A 107 -16.05 -8.12 26.65
C VAL A 107 -14.94 -8.24 25.65
N TRP A 108 -15.35 -8.19 24.40
CA TRP A 108 -14.49 -8.34 23.26
C TRP A 108 -14.31 -6.99 22.58
N VAL A 109 -13.14 -6.89 21.96
CA VAL A 109 -12.64 -5.82 21.11
C VAL A 109 -12.20 -6.47 19.80
N ASP A 110 -12.04 -5.69 18.73
CA ASP A 110 -11.31 -6.12 17.52
C ASP A 110 -11.94 -7.22 16.61
N GLN A 111 -13.26 -7.48 16.64
CA GLN A 111 -13.92 -8.42 15.70
C GLN A 111 -15.05 -7.80 14.86
N SER A 112 -15.20 -8.28 13.61
CA SER A 112 -16.21 -7.84 12.64
C SER A 112 -17.43 -8.76 12.50
N GLU A 113 -17.33 -10.02 12.90
CA GLU A 113 -18.42 -11.00 12.78
C GLU A 113 -19.06 -11.26 14.15
N ARG A 114 -20.39 -11.21 14.19
CA ARG A 114 -21.20 -11.29 15.41
C ARG A 114 -22.01 -12.58 15.43
N SER A 115 -22.13 -13.16 16.62
CA SER A 115 -23.18 -14.14 16.92
C SER A 115 -24.47 -13.41 17.28
N GLU A 116 -25.61 -14.11 17.17
CA GLU A 116 -26.91 -13.67 17.69
C GLU A 116 -26.93 -13.47 19.22
N PHE A 117 -25.86 -13.87 19.91
CA PHE A 117 -25.66 -13.77 21.36
C PHE A 117 -24.64 -12.68 21.73
N SER A 118 -24.66 -11.53 21.05
CA SER A 118 -23.74 -10.41 21.35
C SER A 118 -24.46 -9.06 21.41
N ASP A 119 -24.09 -8.24 22.39
CA ASP A 119 -24.70 -6.93 22.68
C ASP A 119 -23.61 -5.85 22.84
N TYR A 120 -23.87 -4.61 22.39
CA TYR A 120 -22.83 -3.56 22.30
C TYR A 120 -23.28 -2.17 22.81
N LEU A 121 -24.44 -2.10 23.44
CA LEU A 121 -24.98 -0.86 23.99
C LEU A 121 -24.61 -0.75 25.47
N TRP A 122 -24.20 0.45 25.88
CA TRP A 122 -23.66 0.73 27.20
C TRP A 122 -24.41 1.89 27.86
N GLU A 123 -24.66 1.79 29.16
CA GLU A 123 -25.02 2.93 30.00
C GLU A 123 -23.78 3.31 30.83
N ILE A 124 -23.49 4.61 30.88
CA ILE A 124 -22.30 5.18 31.52
C ILE A 124 -22.80 6.18 32.56
N VAL A 125 -22.57 5.87 33.84
CA VAL A 125 -23.07 6.69 34.95
C VAL A 125 -21.93 7.18 35.84
N PRO A 126 -22.03 8.38 36.43
CA PRO A 126 -21.03 8.85 37.38
C PRO A 126 -20.85 7.87 38.54
N SER A 127 -19.60 7.60 38.90
CA SER A 127 -19.26 6.74 40.01
C SER A 127 -19.72 7.34 41.34
N LYS A 128 -20.25 6.48 42.21
CA LYS A 128 -20.61 6.85 43.59
C LYS A 128 -19.41 6.80 44.54
N THR A 129 -18.36 6.07 44.18
CA THR A 129 -17.18 5.81 45.02
C THR A 129 -16.03 6.74 44.70
N MET A 130 -15.96 7.28 43.48
CA MET A 130 -14.86 8.13 43.04
C MET A 130 -15.36 9.29 42.18
N LYS A 131 -15.15 10.52 42.66
CA LYS A 131 -15.52 11.73 41.91
C LYS A 131 -14.79 11.75 40.56
N GLY A 132 -15.54 11.98 39.49
CA GLY A 132 -14.99 12.10 38.13
C GLY A 132 -14.54 10.77 37.51
N ALA A 133 -14.90 9.65 38.14
CA ALA A 133 -14.93 8.34 37.50
C ALA A 133 -16.37 7.98 37.11
N PHE A 134 -16.48 6.95 36.29
CA PHE A 134 -17.73 6.42 35.76
C PHE A 134 -17.77 4.92 36.02
N ASN A 135 -18.98 4.42 36.28
CA ASN A 135 -19.26 3.00 36.23
C ASN A 135 -20.01 2.72 34.92
N ILE A 136 -19.64 1.65 34.24
CA ILE A 136 -20.11 1.32 32.89
C ILE A 136 -20.79 -0.04 32.95
N TYR A 137 -21.98 -0.18 32.37
CA TYR A 137 -22.76 -1.43 32.41
C TYR A 137 -23.60 -1.62 31.15
N PRO A 138 -24.13 -2.83 30.90
CA PRO A 138 -24.92 -3.10 29.72
C PRO A 138 -26.24 -2.32 29.71
N ALA A 139 -26.55 -1.63 28.60
CA ALA A 139 -27.75 -0.80 28.52
C ALA A 139 -29.06 -1.61 28.56
N GLU A 140 -30.16 -0.96 28.98
CA GLU A 140 -31.50 -1.57 28.93
C GLU A 140 -31.99 -1.93 27.52
N ALA A 141 -31.42 -1.28 26.50
CA ALA A 141 -31.74 -1.51 25.09
C ALA A 141 -31.12 -2.80 24.51
N ASN A 142 -30.23 -3.47 25.25
CA ASN A 142 -29.69 -4.78 24.85
C ASN A 142 -30.75 -5.88 24.98
N ASN A 143 -30.60 -6.97 24.23
CA ASN A 143 -31.61 -8.03 24.13
C ASN A 143 -31.76 -8.83 25.44
N ALA A 144 -30.80 -9.73 25.69
CA ALA A 144 -30.86 -10.66 26.83
C ALA A 144 -29.92 -10.24 27.98
N TYR A 145 -28.99 -9.31 27.71
CA TYR A 145 -27.86 -9.01 28.59
C TYR A 145 -27.85 -7.55 29.03
N LYS A 146 -29.04 -7.07 29.38
CA LYS A 146 -29.31 -5.72 29.89
C LYS A 146 -29.18 -5.64 31.41
N HIS A 147 -29.00 -4.43 31.92
CA HIS A 147 -28.82 -4.20 33.36
C HIS A 147 -29.93 -4.79 34.23
N SER A 148 -31.20 -4.70 33.83
CA SER A 148 -32.32 -5.29 34.55
C SER A 148 -32.21 -6.80 34.77
N ASN A 149 -31.55 -7.52 33.86
CA ASN A 149 -31.24 -8.94 34.01
C ASN A 149 -29.93 -9.19 34.79
N MET A 150 -29.05 -8.17 34.87
CA MET A 150 -27.72 -8.25 35.49
C MET A 150 -27.44 -7.02 36.39
N PRO A 151 -28.26 -6.76 37.42
CA PRO A 151 -28.24 -5.49 38.16
C PRO A 151 -26.98 -5.30 39.01
N ASP A 152 -26.28 -6.40 39.32
CA ASP A 152 -25.03 -6.38 40.06
C ASP A 152 -23.79 -6.34 39.15
N ARG A 153 -23.92 -6.32 37.81
CA ARG A 153 -22.77 -6.46 36.90
C ARG A 153 -22.35 -5.20 36.15
N TRP A 154 -21.04 -4.98 36.07
CA TRP A 154 -20.39 -3.78 35.52
C TRP A 154 -19.11 -4.11 34.78
N LEU A 155 -18.70 -3.25 33.86
CA LEU A 155 -17.35 -3.28 33.31
C LEU A 155 -16.36 -2.99 34.44
N GLY A 156 -15.47 -3.93 34.73
CA GLY A 156 -14.51 -3.80 35.80
C GLY A 156 -13.39 -4.83 35.70
N CYS A 157 -12.47 -4.80 36.66
CA CYS A 157 -11.22 -5.52 36.57
C CYS A 157 -10.64 -5.93 37.94
N CYS A 158 -10.03 -7.11 38.00
CA CYS A 158 -9.28 -7.61 39.16
C CYS A 158 -7.77 -7.42 38.92
N ASP A 159 -7.01 -6.89 39.89
CA ASP A 159 -5.54 -6.90 39.77
C ASP A 159 -5.02 -8.33 40.01
N THR A 160 -4.78 -9.10 38.95
CA THR A 160 -4.07 -10.38 39.07
C THR A 160 -2.62 -10.19 38.65
N THR A 161 -1.75 -10.03 39.64
CA THR A 161 -0.29 -9.85 39.47
C THR A 161 0.45 -11.13 39.04
N ALA A 162 -0.23 -12.11 38.43
CA ALA A 162 0.39 -13.33 37.95
C ALA A 162 -0.32 -13.87 36.70
N LEU A 163 0.39 -13.81 35.56
CA LEU A 163 0.22 -14.62 34.34
C LEU A 163 -1.17 -14.63 33.67
N GLU A 164 -1.24 -14.03 32.47
CA GLU A 164 -2.02 -14.48 31.32
C GLU A 164 -3.44 -15.06 31.57
N TYR A 165 -4.29 -14.37 32.34
CA TYR A 165 -5.74 -14.61 32.30
C TYR A 165 -6.51 -13.31 31.98
N PRO A 166 -7.52 -13.38 31.10
CA PRO A 166 -8.22 -12.20 30.60
C PRO A 166 -9.03 -11.52 31.70
N LEU A 167 -9.26 -10.23 31.52
CA LEU A 167 -10.22 -9.44 32.28
C LEU A 167 -11.57 -10.16 32.27
N VAL A 168 -12.05 -10.60 33.42
CA VAL A 168 -13.48 -10.87 33.56
C VAL A 168 -14.16 -9.51 33.45
N SER A 169 -14.94 -9.35 32.40
CA SER A 169 -15.31 -8.03 31.89
C SER A 169 -16.69 -7.55 32.30
N LEU A 170 -17.55 -8.42 32.83
CA LEU A 170 -18.72 -8.01 33.60
C LEU A 170 -18.70 -8.69 34.96
N VAL A 171 -18.32 -7.90 35.95
CA VAL A 171 -18.02 -8.30 37.32
C VAL A 171 -19.14 -7.88 38.26
N LYS A 172 -19.37 -8.67 39.32
CA LYS A 172 -20.33 -8.30 40.36
C LYS A 172 -19.78 -7.13 41.20
N THR A 173 -20.59 -6.12 41.47
CA THR A 173 -20.21 -4.94 42.29
C THR A 173 -19.76 -5.30 43.69
N THR A 174 -20.22 -6.44 44.21
CA THR A 174 -19.92 -6.91 45.56
C THR A 174 -18.58 -7.63 45.66
N ASP A 175 -17.85 -7.82 44.56
CA ASP A 175 -16.52 -8.42 44.60
C ASP A 175 -15.49 -7.39 45.12
N PRO A 176 -14.95 -7.56 46.34
CA PRO A 176 -14.05 -6.59 46.95
C PRO A 176 -12.67 -6.52 46.28
N LYS A 177 -12.35 -7.46 45.37
CA LYS A 177 -11.07 -7.51 44.66
C LYS A 177 -11.09 -6.73 43.35
N VAL A 178 -12.22 -6.09 43.03
CA VAL A 178 -12.52 -5.58 41.70
C VAL A 178 -12.72 -4.08 41.70
N SER A 179 -12.11 -3.43 40.73
CA SER A 179 -12.33 -2.02 40.45
C SER A 179 -13.28 -1.86 39.28
N ILE A 180 -14.39 -1.17 39.51
CA ILE A 180 -15.40 -0.81 38.50
C ILE A 180 -15.36 0.67 38.13
N ASP A 181 -14.45 1.43 38.74
CA ASP A 181 -14.27 2.85 38.49
C ASP A 181 -13.40 3.05 37.26
N TRP A 182 -13.90 3.83 36.29
CA TRP A 182 -13.18 4.17 35.08
C TRP A 182 -13.14 5.68 34.87
N THR A 183 -11.99 6.20 34.48
CA THR A 183 -11.83 7.61 34.10
C THR A 183 -11.59 7.70 32.61
N PHE A 184 -12.34 8.58 31.93
CA PHE A 184 -12.00 8.97 30.57
C PHE A 184 -10.88 9.99 30.60
N VAL A 185 -9.75 9.66 30.00
CA VAL A 185 -8.54 10.48 29.99
C VAL A 185 -8.39 11.12 28.61
N PRO A 186 -8.31 12.46 28.51
CA PRO A 186 -8.01 13.13 27.25
C PRO A 186 -6.71 12.61 26.64
N MET A 187 -6.67 12.45 25.31
CA MET A 187 -5.52 11.88 24.59
C MET A 187 -4.17 12.45 25.03
N ALA A 188 -4.04 13.79 25.03
CA ALA A 188 -2.80 14.46 25.40
C ALA A 188 -2.32 14.12 26.84
N GLN A 189 -3.25 13.91 27.77
CA GLN A 189 -2.91 13.51 29.12
C GLN A 189 -2.52 12.03 29.19
N GLY A 190 -3.29 11.15 28.56
CA GLY A 190 -2.99 9.71 28.56
C GLY A 190 -1.66 9.40 27.87
N ASP A 191 -1.36 10.07 26.76
CA ASP A 191 -0.08 9.98 26.05
C ASP A 191 1.07 10.39 26.97
N LYS A 192 0.90 11.45 27.77
CA LYS A 192 1.89 11.88 28.76
C LYS A 192 2.09 10.84 29.86
N MET A 193 1.01 10.26 30.40
CA MET A 193 1.07 9.22 31.42
C MET A 193 1.81 7.97 30.90
N LEU A 194 1.53 7.55 29.66
CA LEU A 194 2.21 6.43 29.01
C LEU A 194 3.71 6.73 28.79
N ALA A 195 4.03 7.92 28.30
CA ALA A 195 5.42 8.36 28.09
C ALA A 195 6.23 8.32 29.39
N GLU A 196 5.71 8.88 30.49
CA GLU A 196 6.40 8.87 31.78
C GLU A 196 6.65 7.46 32.33
N ARG A 197 5.72 6.52 32.09
CA ARG A 197 5.90 5.12 32.45
C ARG A 197 6.94 4.42 31.60
N HIS A 198 6.91 4.64 30.28
CA HIS A 198 7.93 4.11 29.36
C HIS A 198 9.31 4.63 29.73
N LYS A 199 9.43 5.92 30.08
CA LYS A 199 10.64 6.55 30.59
C LYS A 199 11.15 5.86 31.86
N ALA A 200 10.29 5.69 32.87
CA ALA A 200 10.68 5.04 34.12
C ALA A 200 11.13 3.59 33.91
N LEU A 201 10.45 2.83 33.04
CA LEU A 201 10.81 1.46 32.68
C LEU A 201 12.16 1.41 31.95
N ALA A 202 12.38 2.30 30.99
CA ALA A 202 13.63 2.38 30.25
C ALA A 202 14.80 2.77 31.15
N GLN A 203 14.61 3.73 32.08
CA GLN A 203 15.62 4.09 33.08
C GLN A 203 15.94 2.94 34.03
N LYS A 204 14.94 2.16 34.46
CA LYS A 204 15.16 0.97 35.28
C LYS A 204 15.97 -0.09 34.54
N ARG A 205 15.65 -0.36 33.26
CA ARG A 205 16.41 -1.30 32.42
C ARG A 205 17.84 -0.79 32.17
N LEU A 206 18.02 0.50 31.93
CA LEU A 206 19.33 1.12 31.80
C LEU A 206 20.16 1.01 33.09
N ALA A 207 19.56 1.25 34.26
CA ALA A 207 20.25 1.11 35.53
C ALA A 207 20.70 -0.34 35.79
N LEU A 208 19.91 -1.34 35.36
CA LEU A 208 20.33 -2.74 35.39
C LEU A 208 21.51 -3.00 34.46
N LEU A 209 21.47 -2.42 33.25
CA LEU A 209 22.54 -2.54 32.25
C LEU A 209 23.86 -1.91 32.72
N THR A 210 23.80 -0.77 33.42
CA THR A 210 25.00 -0.03 33.87
C THR A 210 25.43 -0.36 35.30
N GLY A 211 24.68 -1.19 36.01
CA GLY A 211 24.85 -1.41 37.45
C GLY A 211 24.62 -0.13 38.28
N GLY A 212 23.77 0.78 37.79
CA GLY A 212 23.43 2.05 38.43
C GLY A 212 24.46 3.17 38.26
N LYS A 213 25.51 2.94 37.47
CA LYS A 213 26.55 3.96 37.22
C LYS A 213 26.12 4.93 36.10
N PRO A 214 26.55 6.21 36.17
CA PRO A 214 26.40 7.14 35.05
C PRO A 214 27.07 6.61 33.78
N VAL A 215 26.45 6.84 32.63
CA VAL A 215 26.99 6.45 31.33
C VAL A 215 27.98 7.53 30.87
N THR A 216 29.28 7.22 30.94
CA THR A 216 30.37 8.14 30.54
C THR A 216 31.30 7.55 29.48
N SER A 217 31.08 6.30 29.10
CA SER A 217 31.88 5.54 28.14
C SER A 217 30.94 4.84 27.15
N GLU A 218 31.53 4.25 26.11
CA GLU A 218 30.77 3.53 25.09
C GLU A 218 29.88 2.44 25.71
N LEU A 219 28.61 2.40 25.32
CA LEU A 219 27.63 1.46 25.87
C LEU A 219 26.62 1.04 24.79
N SER A 220 26.50 -0.27 24.53
CA SER A 220 25.40 -0.79 23.71
C SER A 220 24.10 -0.71 24.50
N ILE A 221 23.16 0.11 24.04
CA ILE A 221 21.81 0.21 24.60
C ILE A 221 20.79 -0.61 23.80
N THR A 222 21.24 -1.37 22.79
CA THR A 222 20.43 -2.31 22.01
C THR A 222 19.53 -3.22 22.87
N PRO A 223 19.98 -3.77 24.02
CA PRO A 223 19.14 -4.61 24.88
C PRO A 223 17.90 -3.92 25.47
N LEU A 224 17.81 -2.59 25.36
CA LEU A 224 16.63 -1.84 25.80
C LEU A 224 15.48 -1.89 24.76
N LEU A 225 15.79 -2.20 23.50
CA LEU A 225 14.83 -2.37 22.43
C LEU A 225 14.12 -3.72 22.51
N VAL A 226 12.92 -3.78 21.93
CA VAL A 226 12.15 -5.01 21.74
C VAL A 226 12.29 -5.45 20.28
N ASN A 227 12.53 -6.74 20.04
CA ASN A 227 12.71 -7.30 18.69
C ASN A 227 13.64 -6.48 17.75
N PRO A 228 14.87 -6.11 18.15
CA PRO A 228 15.79 -5.36 17.29
C PRO A 228 16.36 -6.18 16.12
N GLN A 229 16.16 -7.51 16.13
CA GLN A 229 16.63 -8.47 15.13
C GLN A 229 15.50 -8.98 14.22
N PHE A 230 14.31 -8.37 14.29
CA PHE A 230 13.16 -8.72 13.43
C PHE A 230 12.89 -10.24 13.35
N SER A 231 13.08 -10.92 14.49
CA SER A 231 13.09 -12.38 14.59
C SER A 231 11.72 -12.95 14.95
N ASP A 232 10.81 -12.11 15.41
CA ASP A 232 9.41 -12.50 15.63
C ASP A 232 8.53 -12.00 14.48
N SER A 233 7.56 -12.82 14.08
CA SER A 233 6.65 -12.52 12.97
C SER A 233 5.59 -11.47 13.33
N LYS A 234 5.65 -10.92 14.54
CA LYS A 234 4.77 -9.86 15.01
C LYS A 234 5.60 -8.55 14.96
N ALA A 235 4.93 -7.40 14.81
CA ALA A 235 5.61 -6.10 14.88
C ALA A 235 6.00 -5.74 16.32
N SER A 236 6.48 -6.70 17.13
CA SER A 236 6.51 -6.59 18.58
C SER A 236 7.40 -5.43 19.03
N GLY A 237 6.80 -4.51 19.80
CA GLY A 237 7.48 -3.32 20.30
C GLY A 237 7.68 -2.20 19.28
N TRP A 238 7.34 -2.42 18.00
CA TRP A 238 7.45 -1.40 16.96
C TRP A 238 6.13 -0.64 16.81
N HIS A 239 6.18 0.68 16.88
CA HIS A 239 5.07 1.52 16.44
C HIS A 239 5.04 1.51 14.91
N THR A 240 3.88 1.17 14.34
CA THR A 240 3.71 1.02 12.90
C THR A 240 2.64 1.97 12.39
N THR A 241 2.97 2.76 11.37
CA THR A 241 1.97 3.53 10.62
C THR A 241 2.05 3.23 9.13
N PHE A 242 0.88 3.10 8.50
CA PHE A 242 0.71 2.90 7.07
C PHE A 242 -0.28 3.94 6.57
N ASP A 243 0.09 4.78 5.61
CA ASP A 243 -0.88 5.72 5.05
C ASP A 243 -1.66 5.11 3.87
N VAL A 244 -1.03 4.21 3.08
CA VAL A 244 -1.67 3.53 1.93
C VAL A 244 -1.07 2.13 1.72
N LYS A 245 -1.86 1.07 1.97
CA LYS A 245 -1.39 -0.30 1.75
C LYS A 245 -1.72 -0.82 0.35
N ARG A 246 -0.76 -0.73 -0.57
CA ARG A 246 -0.84 -1.34 -1.92
C ARG A 246 -0.05 -2.67 -2.03
N GLY A 247 0.72 -3.03 -1.01
CA GLY A 247 1.56 -4.23 -1.03
C GLY A 247 1.73 -4.89 0.35
N THR A 248 2.85 -5.58 0.56
CA THR A 248 3.05 -6.50 1.68
C THR A 248 4.22 -6.09 2.57
N VAL A 249 4.09 -6.34 3.88
CA VAL A 249 5.19 -6.25 4.84
C VAL A 249 5.35 -7.60 5.51
N THR A 250 6.58 -8.09 5.53
CA THR A 250 6.98 -9.33 6.22
C THR A 250 7.92 -8.95 7.35
N TRP A 251 7.51 -9.20 8.60
CA TRP A 251 8.30 -8.82 9.78
C TRP A 251 9.42 -9.80 10.12
N CYS A 252 9.27 -11.06 9.74
CA CYS A 252 10.24 -12.13 9.95
C CYS A 252 10.09 -13.11 8.80
N GLY A 253 11.09 -13.14 7.90
CA GLY A 253 11.13 -14.07 6.78
C GLY A 253 12.55 -14.30 6.28
N GLY A 254 12.70 -15.03 5.17
CA GLY A 254 14.01 -15.45 4.67
C GLY A 254 14.48 -16.76 5.29
N ASP A 255 15.78 -16.89 5.55
CA ASP A 255 16.36 -18.06 6.20
C ASP A 255 15.98 -18.10 7.69
N GLN A 256 15.47 -19.24 8.16
CA GLN A 256 14.97 -19.38 9.54
C GLN A 256 16.05 -19.16 10.62
N SER A 257 17.32 -19.34 10.28
CA SER A 257 18.42 -19.12 11.23
C SER A 257 18.81 -17.65 11.35
N ASN A 258 18.45 -16.81 10.38
CA ASN A 258 18.81 -15.40 10.29
C ASN A 258 17.67 -14.60 9.61
N PRO A 259 16.46 -14.58 10.18
CA PRO A 259 15.33 -13.93 9.53
C PRO A 259 15.56 -12.43 9.40
N CYS A 260 14.96 -11.82 8.38
CA CYS A 260 14.93 -10.38 8.20
C CYS A 260 13.55 -9.89 7.78
N ALA A 261 13.35 -8.57 7.82
CA ALA A 261 12.11 -7.93 7.44
C ALA A 261 12.16 -7.34 6.03
N GLU A 262 11.00 -7.25 5.37
CA GLU A 262 10.83 -6.56 4.10
C GLU A 262 9.50 -5.83 3.97
N ALA A 263 9.47 -4.90 3.02
CA ALA A 263 8.29 -4.21 2.53
C ALA A 263 8.32 -4.19 1.00
N TRP A 264 7.23 -4.58 0.37
CA TRP A 264 7.04 -4.56 -1.08
C TRP A 264 5.84 -3.69 -1.44
N GLN A 265 6.04 -2.72 -2.33
CA GLN A 265 5.00 -1.82 -2.87
C GLN A 265 4.12 -1.13 -1.83
N CYS A 266 4.67 -0.76 -0.66
CA CYS A 266 3.94 -0.02 0.36
C CYS A 266 4.79 1.07 0.97
N ASN A 267 4.12 2.08 1.51
CA ASN A 267 4.73 3.02 2.44
C ASN A 267 4.69 2.42 3.86
N PHE A 268 5.57 2.89 4.74
CA PHE A 268 5.62 2.47 6.15
C PHE A 268 6.44 3.45 6.99
N ASP A 269 6.14 3.53 8.28
CA ASP A 269 7.06 4.08 9.29
C ASP A 269 7.04 3.14 10.50
N PHE A 270 8.20 2.54 10.77
CA PHE A 270 8.42 1.64 11.89
C PHE A 270 9.40 2.25 12.86
N CYS A 271 8.98 2.43 14.10
CA CYS A 271 9.85 3.05 15.09
C CYS A 271 9.71 2.52 16.51
N GLN A 272 10.79 2.65 17.25
CA GLN A 272 10.83 2.50 18.70
C GLN A 272 11.29 3.81 19.33
N LYS A 273 10.64 4.18 20.42
CA LYS A 273 10.97 5.37 21.21
C LYS A 273 11.50 4.92 22.58
N LEU A 274 12.70 5.36 22.91
CA LEU A 274 13.31 5.21 24.23
C LEU A 274 13.35 6.58 24.90
N GLU A 275 12.81 6.67 26.10
CA GLU A 275 12.81 7.90 26.90
C GLU A 275 13.69 7.78 28.13
N GLY A 276 14.24 8.91 28.60
CA GLY A 276 15.14 8.93 29.75
C GLY A 276 16.53 8.34 29.46
N MET A 277 16.92 8.34 28.18
CA MET A 277 18.25 7.94 27.74
C MET A 277 19.31 8.99 28.14
N PRO A 278 20.58 8.58 28.33
CA PRO A 278 21.67 9.53 28.58
C PRO A 278 21.74 10.62 27.51
N THR A 279 21.93 11.87 27.92
CA THR A 279 22.19 12.94 26.96
C THR A 279 23.52 12.66 26.25
N GLY A 280 23.52 12.72 24.92
CA GLY A 280 24.76 12.54 24.14
C GLY A 280 24.56 12.03 22.73
N LEU A 281 25.66 11.58 22.14
CA LEU A 281 25.74 11.07 20.79
C LEU A 281 25.46 9.57 20.78
N TYR A 282 24.61 9.12 19.86
CA TYR A 282 24.32 7.72 19.62
C TYR A 282 24.70 7.35 18.21
N LYS A 283 25.21 6.13 18.04
CA LYS A 283 25.41 5.44 16.77
C LYS A 283 24.35 4.37 16.65
N VAL A 284 23.61 4.42 15.55
CA VAL A 284 22.57 3.45 15.21
C VAL A 284 23.04 2.71 13.96
N ASP A 285 23.28 1.41 14.08
CA ASP A 285 23.65 0.55 12.97
C ASP A 285 22.45 -0.31 12.56
N MET A 286 22.24 -0.48 11.26
CA MET A 286 21.22 -1.36 10.71
C MET A 286 21.64 -1.83 9.33
N GLN A 287 21.35 -3.09 9.01
CA GLN A 287 21.52 -3.61 7.67
C GLN A 287 20.25 -3.29 6.90
N ALA A 288 20.35 -2.53 5.80
CA ALA A 288 19.18 -2.24 5.00
C ALA A 288 19.51 -1.80 3.57
N PHE A 289 18.63 -2.13 2.65
CA PHE A 289 18.63 -1.60 1.29
C PHE A 289 17.22 -1.32 0.78
N ALA A 290 17.13 -0.60 -0.32
CA ALA A 290 15.91 -0.43 -1.10
C ALA A 290 16.18 -0.49 -2.60
N ARG A 291 15.13 -0.87 -3.32
CA ARG A 291 15.00 -0.85 -4.77
C ARG A 291 13.74 -0.06 -5.11
N THR A 292 13.85 0.90 -6.00
CA THR A 292 12.82 1.93 -6.24
C THR A 292 11.68 1.50 -7.17
N ASN A 293 11.85 0.38 -7.88
CA ASN A 293 10.93 -0.16 -8.88
C ASN A 293 11.24 -1.65 -9.13
N GLU A 294 10.52 -2.33 -10.02
CA GLU A 294 10.88 -3.65 -10.53
C GLU A 294 12.31 -3.66 -11.07
N PRO A 295 13.03 -4.81 -10.98
CA PRO A 295 14.48 -4.79 -11.11
C PRO A 295 14.97 -4.24 -12.46
N ARG A 296 14.24 -4.50 -13.53
CA ARG A 296 14.58 -3.94 -14.85
C ARG A 296 14.56 -2.42 -14.87
N PHE A 297 13.55 -1.76 -14.29
CA PHE A 297 13.43 -0.30 -14.33
C PHE A 297 14.39 0.35 -13.33
N ALA A 298 14.46 -0.18 -12.12
CA ALA A 298 15.36 0.33 -11.09
C ALA A 298 16.85 0.27 -11.51
N TRP A 299 17.21 -0.68 -12.37
CA TRP A 299 18.55 -0.75 -12.96
C TRP A 299 18.92 0.47 -13.81
N TYR A 300 18.00 0.93 -14.67
CA TYR A 300 18.26 2.04 -15.59
C TYR A 300 18.31 3.40 -14.88
N GLU A 301 17.64 3.53 -13.73
CA GLU A 301 17.67 4.76 -12.93
C GLU A 301 18.67 4.71 -11.76
N ARG A 302 19.44 3.63 -11.60
CA ARG A 302 20.26 3.37 -10.40
C ARG A 302 21.16 4.53 -9.97
N ASP A 303 21.62 5.33 -10.93
CA ASP A 303 22.54 6.43 -10.65
C ASP A 303 21.91 7.75 -10.24
N SER A 304 20.66 7.98 -10.65
CA SER A 304 19.85 9.15 -10.37
C SER A 304 18.72 8.87 -9.38
N ALA A 305 18.53 7.61 -8.98
CA ALA A 305 17.45 7.18 -8.11
C ALA A 305 17.52 7.86 -6.74
N PHE A 306 16.45 8.58 -6.39
CA PHE A 306 16.23 9.01 -5.01
C PHE A 306 15.70 7.85 -4.18
N ILE A 307 16.53 7.32 -3.28
CA ILE A 307 16.11 6.35 -2.26
C ILE A 307 15.32 7.09 -1.18
N SER A 308 14.00 6.89 -1.15
CA SER A 308 13.11 7.49 -0.15
C SER A 308 13.09 6.71 1.15
N THR A 309 13.34 5.39 1.11
CA THR A 309 13.49 4.57 2.31
C THR A 309 14.70 5.06 3.13
N VAL A 310 14.47 5.39 4.40
CA VAL A 310 15.53 5.85 5.31
C VAL A 310 15.51 5.10 6.61
N ILE A 311 16.70 4.84 7.16
CA ILE A 311 16.87 4.64 8.60
C ILE A 311 16.88 6.03 9.23
N TYR A 312 16.24 6.19 10.37
CA TYR A 312 16.23 7.47 11.07
C TYR A 312 16.45 7.30 12.58
N ALA A 313 17.01 8.34 13.17
CA ALA A 313 17.25 8.45 14.59
C ALA A 313 17.06 9.91 15.02
N ASN A 314 15.97 10.20 15.72
CA ASN A 314 15.46 11.56 15.95
C ASN A 314 15.33 12.33 14.62
N GLU A 315 16.04 13.46 14.49
CA GLU A 315 16.06 14.28 13.28
C GLU A 315 17.08 13.79 12.23
N ALA A 316 17.92 12.83 12.57
CA ALA A 316 18.89 12.27 11.62
C ALA A 316 18.17 11.27 10.71
N GLU A 317 18.34 11.42 9.39
CA GLU A 317 17.86 10.46 8.40
C GLU A 317 19.01 10.02 7.48
N LEU A 318 19.04 8.73 7.14
CA LEU A 318 20.02 8.13 6.27
C LEU A 318 19.31 7.28 5.21
N PRO A 319 19.43 7.60 3.92
CA PRO A 319 18.95 6.71 2.86
C PRO A 319 19.63 5.36 2.97
N VAL A 320 18.84 4.29 2.87
CA VAL A 320 19.39 2.93 2.83
C VAL A 320 20.15 2.70 1.53
N HIS A 321 20.98 1.65 1.48
CA HIS A 321 21.70 1.28 0.27
C HIS A 321 20.77 1.15 -0.94
N ASN A 322 21.19 1.68 -2.09
CA ASN A 322 20.53 1.37 -3.36
C ASN A 322 20.95 -0.04 -3.78
N LEU A 323 20.00 -0.99 -3.75
CA LEU A 323 20.26 -2.38 -4.13
C LEU A 323 20.90 -2.49 -5.53
N MET A 324 20.49 -1.65 -6.48
CA MET A 324 20.95 -1.72 -7.87
C MET A 324 22.40 -1.27 -8.07
N ARG A 325 23.00 -0.63 -7.07
CA ARG A 325 24.44 -0.31 -7.05
C ARG A 325 25.28 -1.38 -6.37
N ASN A 326 24.66 -2.36 -5.71
CA ASN A 326 25.30 -3.42 -4.97
C ASN A 326 25.17 -4.74 -5.75
N THR A 327 25.98 -4.87 -6.81
CA THR A 327 25.97 -6.05 -7.68
C THR A 327 27.07 -7.04 -7.33
N PHE A 328 26.83 -8.30 -7.67
CA PHE A 328 27.73 -9.42 -7.51
C PHE A 328 28.14 -9.94 -8.90
N PRO A 329 29.43 -10.01 -9.24
CA PRO A 329 29.86 -10.34 -10.60
C PRO A 329 29.43 -11.72 -11.08
N ASN A 330 29.46 -12.73 -10.19
CA ASN A 330 29.14 -14.11 -10.53
C ASN A 330 28.26 -14.72 -9.45
N ARG A 331 27.11 -15.25 -9.86
CA ARG A 331 26.14 -15.90 -8.97
C ARG A 331 26.73 -17.07 -8.18
N ASN A 332 27.67 -17.82 -8.76
CA ASN A 332 28.18 -19.06 -8.16
C ASN A 332 29.18 -18.84 -7.03
N ASP A 333 29.77 -17.64 -6.95
CA ASP A 333 30.77 -17.29 -5.93
C ASP A 333 30.13 -17.00 -4.57
N TYR A 334 28.80 -16.84 -4.53
CA TYR A 334 28.06 -16.47 -3.34
C TYR A 334 26.95 -17.48 -3.05
N ASP A 335 27.10 -18.22 -1.95
CA ASP A 335 26.14 -19.25 -1.54
C ASP A 335 24.70 -18.69 -1.41
N PHE A 336 24.56 -17.42 -1.02
CA PHE A 336 23.27 -16.75 -0.87
C PHE A 336 22.57 -16.40 -2.21
N LEU A 337 23.28 -16.43 -3.35
CA LEU A 337 22.70 -16.21 -4.68
C LEU A 337 22.35 -17.52 -5.39
N ARG A 338 22.76 -18.67 -4.85
CA ARG A 338 22.46 -19.99 -5.44
C ARG A 338 20.96 -20.28 -5.33
N PRO A 339 20.36 -20.91 -6.36
CA PRO A 339 18.95 -21.31 -6.28
C PRO A 339 18.78 -22.35 -5.17
N ALA A 340 17.58 -22.40 -4.58
CA ALA A 340 17.21 -23.50 -3.72
C ALA A 340 17.26 -24.83 -4.52
N ILE A 341 17.50 -25.96 -3.84
CA ILE A 341 17.71 -27.29 -4.46
C ILE A 341 16.53 -27.70 -5.36
N ASP A 342 15.34 -27.19 -5.10
CA ASP A 342 14.10 -27.45 -5.83
C ASP A 342 13.91 -26.55 -7.08
N GLY A 343 14.81 -25.60 -7.35
CA GLY A 343 14.79 -24.74 -8.53
C GLY A 343 13.67 -23.68 -8.53
N THR A 344 12.87 -23.58 -7.47
CA THR A 344 11.64 -22.75 -7.45
C THR A 344 11.90 -21.27 -7.17
N ASN A 345 13.11 -20.91 -6.70
CA ASN A 345 13.36 -19.60 -6.10
C ASN A 345 14.39 -18.76 -6.88
N LYS A 346 13.97 -17.57 -7.36
CA LYS A 346 14.82 -16.58 -8.05
C LYS A 346 15.64 -15.75 -7.04
N ALA A 347 16.61 -16.37 -6.38
CA ALA A 347 17.48 -15.77 -5.36
C ALA A 347 18.20 -14.49 -5.84
N ALA A 348 18.52 -14.43 -7.13
CA ALA A 348 19.19 -13.31 -7.77
C ALA A 348 18.46 -12.88 -9.04
N TRP A 349 18.55 -11.59 -9.36
CA TRP A 349 18.20 -11.05 -10.67
C TRP A 349 19.49 -10.70 -11.43
N GLU A 350 19.57 -11.12 -12.69
CA GLU A 350 20.70 -10.82 -13.57
C GLU A 350 20.49 -9.46 -14.24
N THR A 351 21.50 -8.61 -14.15
CA THR A 351 21.52 -7.28 -14.74
C THR A 351 21.81 -7.36 -16.24
N VAL A 352 21.53 -6.29 -16.99
CA VAL A 352 21.87 -6.22 -18.42
C VAL A 352 23.39 -6.24 -18.67
N GLU A 353 24.19 -6.02 -17.62
CA GLU A 353 25.66 -6.06 -17.65
C GLU A 353 26.21 -7.44 -17.20
N GLY A 354 25.33 -8.43 -16.96
CA GLY A 354 25.71 -9.79 -16.59
C GLY A 354 26.09 -9.99 -15.11
N SER A 355 25.99 -8.94 -14.29
CA SER A 355 26.14 -9.04 -12.83
C SER A 355 24.80 -9.41 -12.17
N TYR A 356 24.81 -9.66 -10.86
CA TYR A 356 23.65 -10.15 -10.12
C TYR A 356 23.30 -9.24 -8.94
N VAL A 357 22.02 -9.10 -8.62
CA VAL A 357 21.53 -8.44 -7.40
C VAL A 357 20.62 -9.38 -6.62
N LEU A 358 20.51 -9.17 -5.30
CA LEU A 358 19.55 -9.90 -4.46
C LEU A 358 18.12 -9.70 -5.02
N ASN A 359 17.31 -10.75 -4.99
CA ASN A 359 15.94 -10.67 -5.54
C ASN A 359 14.90 -11.42 -4.72
N ASN A 360 15.25 -11.90 -3.51
CA ASN A 360 14.28 -12.41 -2.54
C ASN A 360 14.83 -12.34 -1.11
N LEU A 361 13.95 -12.56 -0.13
CA LEU A 361 14.26 -12.46 1.29
C LEU A 361 15.25 -13.52 1.80
N ARG A 362 15.30 -14.71 1.17
CA ARG A 362 16.29 -15.75 1.52
C ARG A 362 17.71 -15.32 1.17
N ALA A 363 17.93 -14.80 -0.03
CA ALA A 363 19.23 -14.28 -0.43
C ALA A 363 19.63 -13.10 0.45
N THR A 364 18.67 -12.23 0.77
CA THR A 364 18.86 -11.08 1.65
C THR A 364 19.28 -11.46 3.07
N SER A 365 18.53 -12.33 3.74
CA SER A 365 18.86 -12.81 5.10
C SER A 365 20.26 -13.40 5.18
N LEU A 366 20.63 -14.24 4.21
CA LEU A 366 21.97 -14.84 4.16
C LEU A 366 23.07 -13.80 3.85
N ALA A 367 22.79 -12.80 3.00
CA ALA A 367 23.70 -11.69 2.75
C ALA A 367 23.89 -10.83 4.00
N PHE A 368 22.83 -10.57 4.76
CA PHE A 368 22.88 -9.87 6.04
C PHE A 368 23.68 -10.66 7.08
N ALA A 369 23.51 -11.98 7.16
CA ALA A 369 24.32 -12.84 8.03
C ALA A 369 25.84 -12.78 7.71
N LYS A 370 26.23 -12.35 6.50
CA LYS A 370 27.62 -12.09 6.11
C LYS A 370 28.10 -10.65 6.37
N GLY A 371 27.27 -9.82 7.01
CA GLY A 371 27.59 -8.42 7.32
C GLY A 371 27.42 -7.45 6.15
N LEU A 372 26.79 -7.86 5.05
CA LEU A 372 26.54 -6.97 3.91
C LEU A 372 25.44 -5.94 4.22
N PHE A 373 25.45 -4.82 3.51
CA PHE A 373 24.48 -3.72 3.61
C PHE A 373 24.41 -3.02 4.97
N ASP A 374 25.41 -3.20 5.84
CA ASP A 374 25.48 -2.48 7.11
C ASP A 374 25.71 -0.99 6.88
N GLN A 375 25.03 -0.15 7.67
CA GLN A 375 25.22 1.30 7.64
C GLN A 375 24.91 1.92 9.01
N SER A 376 25.59 3.01 9.31
CA SER A 376 25.51 3.68 10.61
C SER A 376 24.91 5.06 10.47
N ILE A 377 23.95 5.45 11.30
CA ILE A 377 23.53 6.84 11.45
C ILE A 377 23.87 7.35 12.85
N TYR A 378 24.29 8.61 12.93
CA TYR A 378 24.62 9.26 14.20
C TYR A 378 23.55 10.28 14.58
N CYS A 379 23.04 10.22 15.81
CA CYS A 379 22.08 11.19 16.31
C CYS A 379 22.47 11.70 17.69
N TYR A 380 22.18 12.98 17.93
CA TYR A 380 22.27 13.56 19.27
C TYR A 380 20.89 13.49 19.94
N ALA A 381 20.84 13.00 21.19
CA ALA A 381 19.64 13.00 22.01
C ALA A 381 19.84 13.95 23.20
N GLY A 382 19.43 15.21 23.02
CA GLY A 382 19.63 16.27 24.02
C GLY A 382 18.67 16.20 25.21
N ASP A 383 17.43 15.81 24.93
CA ASP A 383 16.29 15.73 25.86
C ASP A 383 16.12 14.34 26.48
N GLY A 384 17.04 13.42 26.19
CA GLY A 384 16.97 12.02 26.62
C GLY A 384 15.90 11.21 25.89
N VAL A 385 15.39 11.69 24.76
CA VAL A 385 14.49 10.95 23.87
C VAL A 385 15.28 10.45 22.67
N LEU A 386 15.20 9.15 22.42
CA LEU A 386 15.77 8.50 21.26
C LEU A 386 14.67 7.75 20.50
N ARG A 387 14.23 8.31 19.38
CA ARG A 387 13.31 7.68 18.43
C ARG A 387 14.13 7.11 17.28
N VAL A 388 14.14 5.80 17.11
CA VAL A 388 14.86 5.11 16.04
C VAL A 388 13.89 4.33 15.16
N GLY A 389 14.18 4.23 13.88
CA GLY A 389 13.29 3.53 12.97
C GLY A 389 13.78 3.42 11.55
N ILE A 390 12.92 2.83 10.72
CA ILE A 390 13.04 2.79 9.28
C ILE A 390 11.68 3.18 8.68
N LYS A 391 11.70 3.99 7.62
CA LYS A 391 10.47 4.44 6.96
C LYS A 391 10.63 4.54 5.46
N GLU A 392 9.54 4.28 4.74
CA GLU A 392 9.33 4.58 3.34
C GLU A 392 8.08 5.48 3.25
N PRO A 393 8.22 6.77 2.95
CA PRO A 393 7.09 7.69 2.93
C PRO A 393 6.20 7.55 1.69
N ILE A 394 6.65 6.90 0.61
CA ILE A 394 5.90 6.85 -0.66
C ILE A 394 5.64 5.44 -1.18
N VAL A 395 4.46 5.26 -1.78
CA VAL A 395 4.10 4.04 -2.49
C VAL A 395 4.63 4.10 -3.92
N ARG A 396 5.52 3.18 -4.28
CA ARG A 396 6.02 3.02 -5.66
C ARG A 396 5.74 1.60 -6.16
N ASN A 397 5.31 1.50 -7.41
CA ASN A 397 5.14 0.20 -8.06
C ASN A 397 6.50 -0.51 -8.19
N GLY A 398 6.54 -1.80 -7.88
CA GLY A 398 7.74 -2.65 -7.91
C GLY A 398 8.82 -2.36 -6.86
N ALA A 399 8.62 -1.35 -5.99
CA ALA A 399 9.60 -1.01 -4.96
C ALA A 399 9.67 -2.08 -3.88
N TRP A 400 10.89 -2.30 -3.38
CA TRP A 400 11.19 -3.31 -2.39
C TRP A 400 12.26 -2.80 -1.43
N SER A 401 12.01 -2.91 -0.14
CA SER A 401 12.96 -2.55 0.92
C SER A 401 13.11 -3.72 1.86
N ALA A 402 14.33 -3.97 2.33
CA ALA A 402 14.61 -5.03 3.29
C ALA A 402 15.60 -4.54 4.35
N TRP A 403 15.42 -4.98 5.59
CA TRP A 403 16.24 -4.53 6.72
C TRP A 403 16.31 -5.57 7.84
N ASP A 404 17.36 -5.46 8.66
CA ASP A 404 17.58 -6.29 9.83
C ASP A 404 18.62 -5.67 10.80
N ASN A 405 18.74 -6.29 11.98
CA ASN A 405 19.88 -6.18 12.88
C ASN A 405 20.11 -4.74 13.35
N LEU A 406 19.10 -4.14 13.97
CA LEU A 406 19.21 -2.81 14.58
C LEU A 406 20.10 -2.88 15.82
N ARG A 407 21.14 -2.05 15.87
CA ARG A 407 22.04 -1.92 17.02
C ARG A 407 22.20 -0.45 17.38
N ILE A 408 22.17 -0.15 18.67
CA ILE A 408 22.35 1.21 19.18
C ILE A 408 23.46 1.24 20.23
N THR A 409 24.39 2.17 20.03
CA THR A 409 25.52 2.41 20.92
C THR A 409 25.57 3.88 21.33
N TYR A 410 25.57 4.14 22.63
CA TYR A 410 25.94 5.45 23.18
C TYR A 410 27.43 5.67 23.01
N LEU A 411 27.83 6.85 22.54
CA LEU A 411 29.22 7.25 22.35
C LEU A 411 29.59 8.38 23.34
N PRO A 412 30.79 8.31 23.96
CA PRO A 412 31.23 9.35 24.87
C PRO A 412 31.44 10.68 24.16
N GLU A 413 31.27 11.78 24.92
CA GLU A 413 31.37 13.15 24.42
C GLU A 413 32.81 13.57 24.14
N THR A 414 33.34 13.13 23.00
CA THR A 414 34.71 13.42 22.55
C THR A 414 34.69 14.13 21.21
N LYS A 415 35.70 15.00 20.97
CA LYS A 415 35.88 15.65 19.67
C LYS A 415 35.99 14.64 18.53
N GLU A 416 36.62 13.50 18.78
CA GLU A 416 36.78 12.42 17.80
C GLU A 416 35.44 11.82 17.37
N ASN A 417 34.57 11.45 18.33
CA ASN A 417 33.27 10.87 18.03
C ASN A 417 32.35 11.82 17.27
N TYR A 418 32.30 13.09 17.71
CA TYR A 418 31.51 14.10 17.00
C TYR A 418 32.09 14.44 15.63
N ALA A 419 33.42 14.51 15.47
CA ALA A 419 34.04 14.69 14.17
C ALA A 419 33.75 13.52 13.23
N LYS A 420 33.76 12.28 13.73
CA LYS A 420 33.36 11.07 12.98
C LYS A 420 31.91 11.15 12.53
N ALA A 421 30.99 11.52 13.43
CA ALA A 421 29.58 11.73 13.10
C ALA A 421 29.38 12.83 12.04
N VAL A 422 30.03 13.98 12.20
CA VAL A 422 29.96 15.08 11.22
C VAL A 422 30.50 14.65 9.86
N ARG A 423 31.66 13.99 9.79
CA ARG A 423 32.22 13.50 8.51
C ARG A 423 31.25 12.54 7.82
N TYR A 424 30.68 11.62 8.57
CA TYR A 424 29.71 10.66 8.05
C TYR A 424 28.50 11.37 7.44
N HIS A 425 27.88 12.26 8.19
CA HIS A 425 26.71 13.01 7.71
C HIS A 425 27.04 13.96 6.57
N VAL A 426 28.25 14.52 6.52
CA VAL A 426 28.71 15.37 5.41
C VAL A 426 28.82 14.57 4.11
N GLU A 427 29.33 13.33 4.15
CA GLU A 427 29.39 12.46 2.98
C GLU A 427 27.99 12.23 2.41
N LYS A 428 27.04 11.84 3.26
CA LYS A 428 25.65 11.54 2.87
C LYS A 428 24.85 12.78 2.48
N ALA A 429 25.11 13.91 3.13
CA ALA A 429 24.58 15.20 2.73
C ALA A 429 25.06 15.61 1.34
N LYS A 430 26.34 15.38 1.00
CA LYS A 430 26.86 15.69 -0.35
C LYS A 430 26.24 14.80 -1.43
N GLU A 431 26.03 13.51 -1.15
CA GLU A 431 25.29 12.61 -2.06
C GLU A 431 23.85 13.08 -2.28
N THR A 432 23.16 13.42 -1.20
CA THR A 432 21.80 13.98 -1.26
C THR A 432 21.76 15.31 -2.00
N GLU A 433 22.72 16.20 -1.75
CA GLU A 433 22.85 17.49 -2.42
C GLU A 433 23.04 17.32 -3.93
N LYS A 434 23.85 16.33 -4.36
CA LYS A 434 24.07 16.00 -5.77
C LYS A 434 22.77 15.62 -6.46
N ILE A 435 21.96 14.74 -5.86
CA ILE A 435 20.67 14.31 -6.42
C ILE A 435 19.65 15.47 -6.35
N ALA A 436 19.58 16.19 -5.23
CA ALA A 436 18.67 17.33 -5.06
C ALA A 436 18.89 18.42 -6.12
N LYS A 437 20.14 18.70 -6.50
CA LYS A 437 20.49 19.66 -7.55
C LYS A 437 19.97 19.26 -8.93
N THR A 438 19.73 17.98 -9.18
CA THR A 438 19.11 17.52 -10.43
C THR A 438 17.59 17.55 -10.37
N MET A 439 16.98 17.94 -9.24
CA MET A 439 15.52 17.95 -9.05
C MET A 439 14.92 19.36 -9.08
N LYS A 440 13.82 19.53 -9.82
CA LYS A 440 13.08 20.77 -9.96
C LYS A 440 12.23 21.01 -8.70
N GLY A 441 12.22 22.26 -8.24
CA GLY A 441 11.44 22.66 -7.06
C GLY A 441 12.04 22.27 -5.72
N VAL A 442 13.23 21.68 -5.69
CA VAL A 442 13.90 21.24 -4.46
C VAL A 442 14.77 22.38 -3.88
N ASP A 443 14.59 22.71 -2.60
CA ASP A 443 15.45 23.67 -1.90
C ASP A 443 16.73 22.99 -1.40
N VAL A 444 17.85 23.30 -2.07
CA VAL A 444 19.18 22.81 -1.70
C VAL A 444 20.00 23.86 -0.92
N LYS A 445 19.56 25.12 -0.86
CA LYS A 445 20.38 26.23 -0.32
C LYS A 445 20.71 26.03 1.15
N SER A 446 19.72 25.55 1.92
CA SER A 446 19.87 25.26 3.35
C SER A 446 20.95 24.20 3.59
N LEU A 447 20.97 23.15 2.76
CA LEU A 447 21.97 22.07 2.83
C LEU A 447 23.36 22.55 2.40
N THR A 448 23.48 23.29 1.30
CA THR A 448 24.74 23.89 0.86
C THR A 448 25.35 24.79 1.95
N LYS A 449 24.52 25.59 2.63
CA LYS A 449 24.97 26.43 3.76
C LYS A 449 25.44 25.60 4.95
N ALA A 450 24.72 24.52 5.28
CA ALA A 450 25.09 23.61 6.36
C ALA A 450 26.44 22.90 6.08
N LEU A 451 26.78 22.66 4.82
CA LEU A 451 28.04 22.05 4.39
C LEU A 451 29.22 23.02 4.27
N SER A 452 28.97 24.33 4.30
CA SER A 452 30.04 25.34 4.20
C SER A 452 30.91 25.39 5.46
N GLY A 453 32.23 25.48 5.28
CA GLY A 453 33.22 25.62 6.35
C GLY A 453 33.49 24.35 7.17
N ILE A 454 33.00 23.18 6.74
CA ILE A 454 33.12 21.91 7.47
C ILE A 454 34.57 21.51 7.70
N GLU A 455 35.45 21.65 6.72
CA GLU A 455 36.87 21.25 6.86
C GLU A 455 37.58 22.02 7.96
N THR A 456 37.35 23.33 8.06
CA THR A 456 37.89 24.17 9.13
C THR A 456 37.30 23.77 10.48
N LEU A 457 36.00 23.54 10.54
CA LEU A 457 35.31 23.11 11.76
C LEU A 457 35.82 21.74 12.27
N LEU A 458 36.02 20.76 11.38
CA LEU A 458 36.54 19.45 11.74
C LEU A 458 37.96 19.52 12.32
N LYS A 459 38.78 20.47 11.85
CA LYS A 459 40.14 20.68 12.36
C LYS A 459 40.14 21.43 13.69
N GLN A 460 39.44 22.57 13.75
CA GLN A 460 39.62 23.56 14.83
C GLN A 460 38.42 23.66 15.79
N GLY A 461 37.27 23.12 15.45
CA GLY A 461 36.03 23.25 16.22
C GLY A 461 36.07 22.56 17.59
N SER A 462 35.27 23.10 18.52
CA SER A 462 34.96 22.47 19.81
C SER A 462 33.90 21.38 19.66
N VAL A 463 33.72 20.54 20.69
CA VAL A 463 32.69 19.48 20.69
C VAL A 463 31.28 20.08 20.52
N SER A 464 30.97 21.18 21.22
CA SER A 464 29.69 21.89 21.07
C SER A 464 29.48 22.37 19.63
N GLN A 465 30.49 22.98 19.00
CA GLN A 465 30.35 23.46 17.62
C GLN A 465 30.16 22.31 16.61
N LEU A 466 30.79 21.15 16.85
CA LEU A 466 30.58 19.96 16.03
C LEU A 466 29.18 19.37 16.24
N ARG A 467 28.69 19.33 17.47
CA ARG A 467 27.30 18.93 17.79
C ARG A 467 26.29 19.85 17.11
N ASP A 468 26.43 21.16 17.28
CA ASP A 468 25.50 22.14 16.72
C ASP A 468 25.51 22.07 15.18
N ARG A 469 26.68 21.79 14.58
CA ARG A 469 26.79 21.54 13.15
C ARG A 469 26.13 20.23 12.71
N LEU A 470 26.28 19.16 13.46
CA LEU A 470 25.63 17.88 13.21
C LEU A 470 24.10 18.05 13.17
N GLU A 471 23.54 18.74 14.17
CA GLU A 471 22.10 19.05 14.18
C GLU A 471 21.66 19.91 12.99
N LEU A 472 22.47 20.92 12.62
CA LEU A 472 22.18 21.77 11.47
C LEU A 472 22.18 20.97 10.16
N ILE A 473 23.13 20.04 9.98
CA ILE A 473 23.17 19.15 8.81
C ILE A 473 21.94 18.26 8.79
N ASN A 474 21.61 17.60 9.90
CA ASN A 474 20.43 16.72 9.99
C ASN A 474 19.14 17.46 9.63
N LYS A 475 18.90 18.64 10.22
CA LYS A 475 17.73 19.48 9.91
C LYS A 475 17.70 19.91 8.43
N ALA A 476 18.84 20.30 7.88
CA ALA A 476 18.92 20.71 6.47
C ALA A 476 18.71 19.53 5.51
N MET A 477 19.28 18.35 5.81
CA MET A 477 19.05 17.13 5.03
C MET A 477 17.59 16.73 5.04
N LYS A 478 16.96 16.66 6.23
CA LYS A 478 15.55 16.34 6.39
C LYS A 478 14.68 17.27 5.54
N ARG A 479 14.86 18.59 5.66
CA ARG A 479 14.13 19.58 4.86
C ARG A 479 14.33 19.39 3.36
N THR A 480 15.57 19.21 2.90
CA THR A 480 15.83 18.96 1.48
C THR A 480 15.14 17.68 1.02
N ARG A 481 15.20 16.60 1.79
CA ARG A 481 14.51 15.33 1.48
C ARG A 481 13.00 15.49 1.46
N GLU A 482 12.39 16.21 2.41
CA GLU A 482 10.96 16.54 2.40
C GLU A 482 10.57 17.29 1.13
N THR A 483 11.38 18.24 0.66
CA THR A 483 11.13 18.91 -0.63
C THR A 483 11.35 17.99 -1.83
N MET A 484 12.31 17.06 -1.79
CA MET A 484 12.48 16.03 -2.83
C MET A 484 11.26 15.10 -2.87
N LEU A 485 10.76 14.67 -1.71
CA LEU A 485 9.54 13.87 -1.58
C LEU A 485 8.32 14.63 -2.07
N ALA A 486 8.17 15.91 -1.73
CA ALA A 486 7.09 16.75 -2.23
C ALA A 486 7.17 16.92 -3.76
N SER A 487 8.37 17.08 -4.33
CA SER A 487 8.57 17.06 -5.77
C SER A 487 8.18 15.71 -6.39
N LEU A 488 8.28 14.60 -5.67
CA LEU A 488 7.78 13.30 -6.16
C LEU A 488 6.26 13.13 -5.99
N HIS A 489 5.63 13.84 -5.04
CA HIS A 489 4.17 13.84 -4.82
C HIS A 489 3.43 14.88 -5.70
N PHE A 490 4.07 15.97 -6.12
CA PHE A 490 3.45 17.09 -6.85
C PHE A 490 4.17 17.51 -8.16
N ALA A 491 5.33 16.97 -8.52
CA ALA A 491 5.96 17.26 -9.81
C ALA A 491 5.74 16.07 -10.76
N ALA A 492 5.13 16.26 -11.93
CA ALA A 492 5.73 16.97 -13.07
C ALA A 492 7.15 16.45 -13.38
N PRO A 493 7.38 15.81 -14.55
CA PRO A 493 8.63 15.12 -14.86
C PRO A 493 9.79 16.10 -15.01
N LEU A 494 10.96 15.60 -14.61
CA LEU A 494 12.20 16.35 -14.41
C LEU A 494 13.16 16.10 -15.57
N GLN A 495 13.71 17.19 -16.10
CA GLN A 495 14.70 17.23 -17.19
C GLN A 495 15.98 16.47 -16.82
N VAL A 496 16.45 15.61 -17.73
CA VAL A 496 17.83 15.11 -17.77
C VAL A 496 18.52 15.69 -18.99
N THR A 497 19.61 16.42 -18.76
CA THR A 497 20.47 17.02 -19.78
C THR A 497 21.61 16.09 -20.18
N SER A 498 21.87 16.09 -21.49
CA SER A 498 22.92 15.46 -22.30
C SER A 498 22.80 13.95 -22.52
N LEU A 499 22.31 13.53 -23.70
CA LEU A 499 23.14 13.09 -24.84
C LEU A 499 22.28 12.81 -26.10
N ASN A 500 22.59 13.52 -27.18
CA ASN A 500 22.21 13.33 -28.60
C ASN A 500 20.86 13.97 -29.09
N PRO A 501 20.89 15.02 -29.96
CA PRO A 501 19.75 15.95 -30.12
C PRO A 501 18.45 15.44 -30.77
N ALA A 502 18.46 14.31 -31.47
CA ALA A 502 17.28 13.83 -32.22
C ALA A 502 16.46 12.76 -31.47
N GLU A 503 17.11 11.92 -30.66
CA GLU A 503 16.45 10.88 -29.85
C GLU A 503 15.98 11.41 -28.48
N ASP A 504 16.69 12.37 -27.88
CA ASP A 504 16.40 12.91 -26.54
C ASP A 504 15.07 13.67 -26.46
N LYS A 505 14.70 14.46 -27.48
CA LYS A 505 13.43 15.19 -27.48
C LYS A 505 12.25 14.23 -27.48
N ARG A 506 12.31 13.21 -28.36
CA ARG A 506 11.31 12.15 -28.42
C ARG A 506 11.21 11.45 -27.07
N ARG A 507 12.33 11.06 -26.47
CA ARG A 507 12.35 10.41 -25.15
C ARG A 507 11.74 11.29 -24.04
N GLN A 508 12.10 12.56 -23.97
CA GLN A 508 11.53 13.50 -22.98
C GLN A 508 10.04 13.71 -23.19
N ASP A 509 9.60 13.83 -24.44
CA ASP A 509 8.18 13.95 -24.75
C ASP A 509 7.44 12.65 -24.39
N LEU A 510 8.01 11.48 -24.66
CA LEU A 510 7.46 10.18 -24.25
C LEU A 510 7.31 10.08 -22.73
N GLU A 511 8.36 10.37 -21.96
CA GLU A 511 8.28 10.32 -20.48
C GLU A 511 7.23 11.30 -19.93
N ARG A 512 7.13 12.50 -20.52
CA ARG A 512 6.13 13.51 -20.14
C ARG A 512 4.71 13.08 -20.47
N ILE A 513 4.50 12.57 -21.68
CA ILE A 513 3.20 12.11 -22.16
C ILE A 513 2.74 10.89 -21.38
N HIS A 514 3.64 9.95 -21.09
CA HIS A 514 3.32 8.76 -20.30
C HIS A 514 2.80 9.15 -18.92
N THR A 515 3.53 10.04 -18.24
CA THR A 515 3.19 10.48 -16.88
C THR A 515 1.86 11.24 -16.86
N LEU A 516 1.73 12.28 -17.70
CA LEU A 516 0.54 13.13 -17.71
C LEU A 516 -0.70 12.38 -18.23
N GLY A 517 -0.53 11.56 -19.27
CA GLY A 517 -1.58 10.74 -19.84
C GLY A 517 -2.17 9.77 -18.81
N LEU A 518 -1.32 9.07 -18.05
CA LEU A 518 -1.79 8.17 -16.99
C LEU A 518 -2.46 8.91 -15.84
N SER A 519 -2.01 10.12 -15.48
CA SER A 519 -2.69 10.95 -14.47
C SER A 519 -4.12 11.28 -14.90
N TYR A 520 -4.35 11.65 -16.16
CA TYR A 520 -5.69 11.90 -16.68
C TYR A 520 -6.56 10.63 -16.71
N VAL A 521 -6.00 9.46 -17.05
CA VAL A 521 -6.74 8.19 -17.01
C VAL A 521 -7.18 7.86 -15.58
N ASN A 522 -6.30 8.01 -14.60
CA ASN A 522 -6.63 7.76 -13.19
C ASN A 522 -7.69 8.73 -12.66
N LEU A 523 -7.57 10.02 -12.99
CA LEU A 523 -8.60 11.02 -12.65
C LEU A 523 -9.94 10.66 -13.28
N GLY A 524 -9.95 10.15 -14.51
CA GLY A 524 -11.15 9.68 -15.19
C GLY A 524 -11.81 8.51 -14.45
N ALA A 525 -11.03 7.51 -14.03
CA ALA A 525 -11.52 6.38 -13.25
C ALA A 525 -12.07 6.79 -11.87
N MET A 526 -11.41 7.73 -11.19
CA MET A 526 -11.91 8.28 -9.93
C MET A 526 -13.23 9.03 -10.13
N ALA A 527 -13.32 9.86 -11.16
CA ALA A 527 -14.56 10.56 -11.48
C ALA A 527 -15.70 9.60 -11.84
N GLU A 528 -15.42 8.45 -12.46
CA GLU A 528 -16.40 7.40 -12.71
C GLU A 528 -16.91 6.75 -11.41
N MET A 529 -16.02 6.47 -10.45
CA MET A 529 -16.40 5.96 -9.12
C MET A 529 -17.29 6.95 -8.36
N ASP A 530 -17.04 8.25 -8.54
CA ASP A 530 -17.84 9.34 -7.98
C ASP A 530 -19.13 9.64 -8.78
N GLN A 531 -19.46 8.79 -9.77
CA GLN A 531 -20.61 8.92 -10.67
C GLN A 531 -20.61 10.20 -11.52
N ASN A 532 -19.46 10.88 -11.66
CA ASN A 532 -19.27 12.06 -12.49
C ASN A 532 -18.79 11.67 -13.90
N MET A 533 -19.72 11.16 -14.71
CA MET A 533 -19.44 10.66 -16.06
C MET A 533 -18.90 11.74 -17.02
N GLU A 534 -19.36 12.98 -16.90
CA GLU A 534 -18.91 14.07 -17.77
C GLU A 534 -17.42 14.41 -17.53
N LEU A 535 -17.01 14.51 -16.26
CA LEU A 535 -15.62 14.73 -15.90
C LEU A 535 -14.75 13.52 -16.29
N SER A 536 -15.25 12.31 -16.06
CA SER A 536 -14.57 11.08 -16.46
C SER A 536 -14.24 11.06 -17.95
N LEU A 537 -15.23 11.36 -18.80
CA LEU A 537 -15.06 11.40 -20.25
C LEU A 537 -14.03 12.45 -20.69
N LYS A 538 -14.08 13.66 -20.12
CA LYS A 538 -13.11 14.74 -20.42
C LYS A 538 -11.69 14.36 -20.03
N CYS A 539 -11.52 13.71 -18.89
CA CYS A 539 -10.23 13.21 -18.43
C CYS A 539 -9.69 12.11 -19.36
N LEU A 540 -10.51 11.14 -19.74
CA LEU A 540 -10.11 10.08 -20.67
C LEU A 540 -9.75 10.64 -22.05
N GLN A 541 -10.50 11.60 -22.58
CA GLN A 541 -10.19 12.30 -23.83
C GLN A 541 -8.84 13.03 -23.76
N SER A 542 -8.58 13.74 -22.66
CA SER A 542 -7.30 14.43 -22.44
C SER A 542 -6.12 13.46 -22.37
N GLY A 543 -6.31 12.29 -21.73
CA GLY A 543 -5.31 11.21 -21.72
C GLY A 543 -5.06 10.63 -23.12
N SER A 544 -6.12 10.39 -23.88
CA SER A 544 -6.05 9.90 -25.26
C SER A 544 -5.25 10.83 -26.17
N ASP A 545 -5.52 12.14 -26.13
CA ASP A 545 -4.84 13.14 -26.95
C ASP A 545 -3.34 13.25 -26.62
N LEU A 546 -2.97 13.08 -25.35
CA LEU A 546 -1.57 13.02 -24.94
C LEU A 546 -0.88 11.80 -25.54
N PHE A 547 -1.44 10.60 -25.37
CA PHE A 547 -0.84 9.39 -25.92
C PHE A 547 -0.77 9.42 -27.46
N ALA A 548 -1.71 10.10 -28.11
CA ALA A 548 -1.77 10.24 -29.56
C ALA A 548 -0.64 11.10 -30.15
N ALA A 549 0.11 11.84 -29.34
CA ALA A 549 1.28 12.56 -29.81
C ALA A 549 2.46 11.60 -30.17
N TYR A 550 2.50 10.38 -29.62
CA TYR A 550 3.44 9.33 -30.02
C TYR A 550 2.74 7.95 -30.07
N PRO A 551 1.92 7.69 -31.10
CA PRO A 551 1.06 6.53 -31.15
C PRO A 551 1.81 5.20 -31.14
N ASP A 552 3.02 5.15 -31.69
CA ASP A 552 3.83 3.92 -31.72
C ASP A 552 4.41 3.53 -30.37
N ALA A 553 4.69 4.52 -29.51
CA ALA A 553 5.19 4.28 -28.17
C ALA A 553 4.08 3.97 -27.16
N PHE A 554 2.86 4.49 -27.39
CA PHE A 554 1.72 4.39 -26.46
C PHE A 554 0.51 3.65 -27.02
N TYR A 555 0.68 2.81 -28.04
CA TYR A 555 -0.43 2.12 -28.71
C TYR A 555 -1.31 1.31 -27.75
N ARG A 556 -0.74 0.67 -26.72
CA ARG A 556 -1.51 -0.09 -25.72
C ARG A 556 -2.38 0.81 -24.85
N GLN A 557 -1.81 1.93 -24.40
CA GLN A 557 -2.53 2.94 -23.62
C GLN A 557 -3.63 3.59 -24.46
N LEU A 558 -3.35 3.92 -25.72
CA LEU A 558 -4.34 4.44 -26.66
C LEU A 558 -5.52 3.49 -26.86
N VAL A 559 -5.24 2.19 -27.09
CA VAL A 559 -6.28 1.17 -27.25
C VAL A 559 -7.12 1.03 -25.99
N ALA A 560 -6.49 1.01 -24.82
CA ALA A 560 -7.20 0.90 -23.54
C ALA A 560 -8.10 2.11 -23.26
N VAL A 561 -7.60 3.33 -23.47
CA VAL A 561 -8.36 4.57 -23.23
C VAL A 561 -9.50 4.71 -24.24
N ALA A 562 -9.26 4.43 -25.52
CA ALA A 562 -10.30 4.46 -26.54
C ALA A 562 -11.43 3.46 -26.25
N ARG A 563 -11.10 2.28 -25.71
CA ARG A 563 -12.10 1.28 -25.28
C ARG A 563 -12.94 1.80 -24.12
N ALA A 564 -12.33 2.45 -23.13
CA ALA A 564 -13.05 3.04 -22.01
C ALA A 564 -14.02 4.15 -22.48
N ILE A 565 -13.55 5.07 -23.33
CA ILE A 565 -14.36 6.12 -23.94
C ILE A 565 -15.53 5.50 -24.73
N TYR A 566 -15.24 4.48 -25.53
CA TYR A 566 -16.23 3.74 -26.31
C TYR A 566 -17.36 3.18 -25.43
N HIS A 567 -17.03 2.42 -24.37
CA HIS A 567 -18.05 1.82 -23.50
C HIS A 567 -18.90 2.88 -22.81
N GLN A 568 -18.28 3.97 -22.38
CA GLN A 568 -18.97 5.07 -21.73
C GLN A 568 -19.94 5.79 -22.68
N GLN A 569 -19.51 6.06 -23.91
CA GLN A 569 -20.36 6.69 -24.94
C GLN A 569 -21.51 5.78 -25.35
N LEU A 570 -21.26 4.47 -25.50
CA LEU A 570 -22.30 3.50 -25.82
C LEU A 570 -23.34 3.40 -24.69
N ALA A 571 -22.91 3.36 -23.43
CA ALA A 571 -23.80 3.36 -22.27
C ALA A 571 -24.65 4.65 -22.18
N ALA A 572 -24.13 5.77 -22.69
CA ALA A 572 -24.84 7.04 -22.78
C ALA A 572 -25.77 7.15 -24.01
N GLY A 573 -25.85 6.12 -24.86
CA GLY A 573 -26.64 6.15 -26.10
C GLY A 573 -26.00 6.94 -27.25
N HIS A 574 -24.73 7.32 -27.13
CA HIS A 574 -23.96 8.09 -28.10
C HIS A 574 -23.19 7.15 -29.05
N GLY A 575 -23.93 6.36 -29.83
CA GLY A 575 -23.37 5.33 -30.71
C GLY A 575 -22.45 5.90 -31.79
N ASP A 576 -22.79 7.05 -32.37
CA ASP A 576 -22.02 7.73 -33.43
C ASP A 576 -20.64 8.18 -32.95
N GLU A 577 -20.58 8.78 -31.77
CA GLU A 577 -19.34 9.18 -31.10
C GLU A 577 -18.50 7.96 -30.70
N ALA A 578 -19.15 6.90 -30.23
CA ALA A 578 -18.49 5.65 -29.84
C ALA A 578 -17.78 5.01 -31.04
N ALA A 579 -18.43 4.97 -32.22
CA ALA A 579 -17.80 4.47 -33.45
C ALA A 579 -16.65 5.35 -33.92
N ASN A 580 -16.84 6.68 -33.89
CA ASN A 580 -15.80 7.63 -34.31
C ASN A 580 -14.54 7.52 -33.43
N THR A 581 -14.68 7.24 -32.14
CA THR A 581 -13.56 7.01 -31.22
C THR A 581 -12.68 5.85 -31.68
N VAL A 582 -13.28 4.70 -32.02
CA VAL A 582 -12.54 3.50 -32.45
C VAL A 582 -11.94 3.69 -33.84
N VAL A 583 -12.66 4.33 -34.76
CA VAL A 583 -12.14 4.64 -36.11
C VAL A 583 -10.93 5.58 -36.04
N THR A 584 -11.00 6.62 -35.21
CA THR A 584 -9.89 7.58 -35.04
C THR A 584 -8.66 6.91 -34.43
N LEU A 585 -8.84 5.98 -33.49
CA LEU A 585 -7.74 5.17 -32.93
C LEU A 585 -7.05 4.36 -34.03
N ILE A 586 -7.83 3.69 -34.88
CA ILE A 586 -7.31 2.87 -35.98
C ILE A 586 -6.49 3.74 -36.94
N GLU A 587 -7.05 4.86 -37.40
CA GLU A 587 -6.37 5.78 -38.32
C GLU A 587 -5.06 6.33 -37.74
N ARG A 588 -5.00 6.56 -36.42
CA ARG A 588 -3.78 7.00 -35.71
C ARG A 588 -2.70 5.92 -35.64
N LEU A 589 -3.07 4.65 -35.55
CA LEU A 589 -2.15 3.53 -35.33
C LEU A 589 -1.75 2.79 -36.61
N GLU A 590 -2.61 2.80 -37.64
CA GLU A 590 -2.40 2.13 -38.94
C GLU A 590 -1.04 2.47 -39.59
N PRO A 591 -0.50 3.71 -39.52
CA PRO A 591 0.82 4.03 -40.08
C PRO A 591 2.00 3.27 -39.42
N TYR A 592 1.85 2.82 -38.17
CA TYR A 592 2.95 2.32 -37.33
C TYR A 592 3.11 0.80 -37.37
N ASN A 593 3.11 0.28 -38.60
CA ASN A 593 2.99 -1.10 -39.06
C ASN A 593 3.90 -2.19 -38.42
N THR A 594 3.90 -2.34 -37.10
CA THR A 594 4.65 -3.33 -36.31
C THR A 594 3.75 -4.48 -35.88
N ASN A 595 4.28 -5.70 -35.80
CA ASN A 595 3.50 -6.89 -35.40
C ASN A 595 2.74 -6.71 -34.06
N ALA A 596 3.26 -5.90 -33.14
CA ALA A 596 2.59 -5.63 -31.87
C ALA A 596 1.35 -4.72 -32.03
N ILE A 597 1.46 -3.64 -32.82
CA ILE A 597 0.35 -2.74 -33.10
C ILE A 597 -0.70 -3.42 -33.98
N LEU A 598 -0.25 -4.19 -34.98
CA LEU A 598 -1.12 -4.96 -35.85
C LEU A 598 -2.00 -5.95 -35.07
N LYS A 599 -1.48 -6.60 -34.01
CA LYS A 599 -2.29 -7.49 -33.15
C LYS A 599 -3.38 -6.75 -32.38
N GLU A 600 -3.09 -5.55 -31.87
CA GLU A 600 -4.10 -4.75 -31.17
C GLU A 600 -5.17 -4.25 -32.15
N LEU A 601 -4.76 -3.84 -33.35
CA LEU A 601 -5.66 -3.39 -34.40
C LEU A 601 -6.57 -4.51 -34.93
N ASP A 602 -6.08 -5.74 -35.05
CA ASP A 602 -6.85 -6.92 -35.50
C ASP A 602 -8.13 -7.16 -34.68
N ASN A 603 -8.12 -6.73 -33.40
CA ASN A 603 -9.26 -6.77 -32.49
C ASN A 603 -10.12 -5.48 -32.54
N ALA A 604 -9.55 -4.34 -32.89
CA ALA A 604 -10.25 -3.05 -32.92
C ALA A 604 -11.07 -2.83 -34.22
N TYR A 605 -10.56 -3.27 -35.37
CA TYR A 605 -11.25 -3.16 -36.66
C TYR A 605 -12.66 -3.77 -36.70
N PRO A 606 -12.92 -5.00 -36.22
CA PRO A 606 -14.26 -5.59 -36.25
C PRO A 606 -15.27 -4.79 -35.41
N ILE A 607 -14.86 -4.27 -34.25
CA ILE A 607 -15.70 -3.41 -33.40
C ILE A 607 -16.11 -2.15 -34.15
N ALA A 608 -15.15 -1.48 -34.82
CA ALA A 608 -15.45 -0.29 -35.62
C ALA A 608 -16.40 -0.60 -36.78
N GLY A 609 -16.20 -1.72 -37.48
CA GLY A 609 -17.05 -2.13 -38.60
C GLY A 609 -18.48 -2.44 -38.17
N GLU A 610 -18.65 -3.08 -37.02
CA GLU A 610 -19.96 -3.44 -36.46
C GLU A 610 -20.75 -2.20 -36.10
N LEU A 611 -20.12 -1.24 -35.41
CA LEU A 611 -20.76 0.01 -35.01
C LEU A 611 -21.19 0.84 -36.24
N LEU A 612 -20.32 0.95 -37.24
CA LEU A 612 -20.65 1.63 -38.48
C LEU A 612 -21.81 0.93 -39.23
N SER A 613 -21.90 -0.40 -39.13
CA SER A 613 -23.01 -1.16 -39.71
C SER A 613 -24.32 -0.94 -38.96
N VAL A 614 -24.30 -0.86 -37.62
CA VAL A 614 -25.46 -0.49 -36.79
C VAL A 614 -25.96 0.92 -37.15
N GLN A 615 -25.04 1.84 -37.43
CA GLN A 615 -25.33 3.19 -37.92
C GLN A 615 -25.76 3.25 -39.39
N LYS A 616 -25.80 2.10 -40.07
CA LYS A 616 -26.09 1.97 -41.50
C LYS A 616 -25.10 2.71 -42.41
N ASN A 617 -23.92 3.06 -41.90
CA ASN A 617 -22.82 3.58 -42.69
C ASN A 617 -22.03 2.43 -43.34
N TYR A 618 -22.73 1.67 -44.17
CA TYR A 618 -22.19 0.46 -44.79
C TYR A 618 -20.96 0.70 -45.68
N PRO A 619 -20.85 1.81 -46.46
CA PRO A 619 -19.65 2.06 -47.26
C PRO A 619 -18.38 2.17 -46.40
N LYS A 620 -18.45 2.87 -45.26
CA LYS A 620 -17.29 3.00 -44.35
C LYS A 620 -17.04 1.71 -43.57
N ALA A 621 -18.10 1.00 -43.17
CA ALA A 621 -17.97 -0.31 -42.55
C ALA A 621 -17.28 -1.32 -43.49
N GLU A 622 -17.62 -1.31 -44.79
CA GLU A 622 -17.00 -2.16 -45.80
C GLU A 622 -15.49 -1.91 -45.89
N GLU A 623 -15.06 -0.64 -45.95
CA GLU A 623 -13.64 -0.29 -45.96
C GLU A 623 -12.90 -0.85 -44.74
N ILE A 624 -13.48 -0.67 -43.55
CA ILE A 624 -12.95 -1.14 -42.27
C ILE A 624 -12.86 -2.68 -42.22
N TYR A 625 -13.88 -3.39 -42.65
CA TYR A 625 -13.86 -4.85 -42.69
C TYR A 625 -12.87 -5.42 -43.71
N ARG A 626 -12.69 -4.76 -44.86
CA ARG A 626 -11.64 -5.14 -45.84
C ARG A 626 -10.24 -4.97 -45.24
N LYS A 627 -9.99 -3.88 -44.52
CA LYS A 627 -8.74 -3.67 -43.77
C LYS A 627 -8.54 -4.75 -42.70
N ALA A 628 -9.59 -5.08 -41.94
CA ALA A 628 -9.57 -6.14 -40.93
C ALA A 628 -9.14 -7.50 -41.53
N ALA A 629 -9.79 -7.91 -42.63
CA ALA A 629 -9.48 -9.18 -43.27
C ALA A 629 -8.04 -9.23 -43.83
N ASN A 630 -7.58 -8.14 -44.47
CA ASN A 630 -6.20 -8.05 -44.95
C ASN A 630 -5.18 -8.16 -43.80
N LEU A 631 -5.51 -7.60 -42.64
CA LEU A 631 -4.68 -7.66 -41.45
C LEU A 631 -4.62 -9.08 -40.85
N SER A 632 -5.76 -9.74 -40.65
CA SER A 632 -5.81 -11.10 -40.15
C SER A 632 -5.07 -12.07 -41.08
N LEU A 633 -5.18 -11.88 -42.40
CA LEU A 633 -4.41 -12.62 -43.40
C LEU A 633 -2.91 -12.42 -43.22
N ARG A 634 -2.46 -11.17 -43.07
CA ARG A 634 -1.04 -10.84 -42.89
C ARG A 634 -0.47 -11.38 -41.58
N LEU A 635 -1.26 -11.41 -40.52
CA LEU A 635 -0.87 -11.97 -39.22
C LEU A 635 -0.90 -13.51 -39.19
N GLY A 636 -1.39 -14.15 -40.25
CA GLY A 636 -1.56 -15.60 -40.31
C GLY A 636 -2.68 -16.12 -39.41
N ASN A 637 -3.60 -15.25 -38.99
CA ASN A 637 -4.72 -15.60 -38.13
C ASN A 637 -5.88 -16.14 -38.99
N ILE A 638 -5.75 -17.40 -39.41
CA ILE A 638 -6.66 -18.03 -40.38
C ILE A 638 -8.08 -18.18 -39.82
N GLU A 639 -8.21 -18.39 -38.51
CA GLU A 639 -9.50 -18.50 -37.85
C GLU A 639 -10.25 -17.17 -37.89
N GLU A 640 -9.63 -16.11 -37.36
CA GLU A 640 -10.22 -14.76 -37.40
C GLU A 640 -10.44 -14.25 -38.81
N LEU A 641 -9.58 -14.61 -39.77
CA LEU A 641 -9.75 -14.24 -41.18
C LEU A 641 -11.11 -14.69 -41.73
N ALA A 642 -11.57 -15.90 -41.38
CA ALA A 642 -12.88 -16.36 -41.82
C ALA A 642 -14.02 -15.56 -41.16
N ASN A 643 -13.89 -15.22 -39.88
CA ASN A 643 -14.83 -14.35 -39.17
C ASN A 643 -14.90 -12.94 -39.79
N ARG A 644 -13.74 -12.35 -40.13
CA ARG A 644 -13.67 -11.03 -40.80
C ARG A 644 -14.29 -11.07 -42.20
N PHE A 645 -14.09 -12.15 -42.95
CA PHE A 645 -14.78 -12.34 -44.22
C PHE A 645 -16.29 -12.48 -44.04
N ASN A 646 -16.77 -13.18 -43.01
CA ASN A 646 -18.21 -13.26 -42.73
C ASN A 646 -18.81 -11.87 -42.45
N MET A 647 -18.16 -11.08 -41.58
CA MET A 647 -18.58 -9.71 -41.28
C MET A 647 -18.60 -8.80 -42.52
N LEU A 648 -17.58 -8.90 -43.38
CA LEU A 648 -17.53 -8.18 -44.66
C LEU A 648 -18.69 -8.61 -45.58
N ALA A 649 -18.99 -9.91 -45.66
CA ALA A 649 -20.07 -10.42 -46.49
C ALA A 649 -21.44 -9.91 -46.03
N TYR A 650 -21.71 -9.87 -44.73
CA TYR A 650 -22.93 -9.24 -44.18
C TYR A 650 -23.01 -7.76 -44.56
N CYS A 651 -21.92 -7.01 -44.41
CA CYS A 651 -21.87 -5.60 -44.77
C CYS A 651 -22.19 -5.38 -46.27
N LEU A 652 -21.67 -6.23 -47.15
CA LEU A 652 -21.95 -6.20 -48.59
C LEU A 652 -23.41 -6.58 -48.89
N ALA A 653 -23.95 -7.59 -48.21
CA ALA A 653 -25.35 -8.01 -48.36
C ALA A 653 -26.33 -6.91 -47.91
N TYR A 654 -26.03 -6.17 -46.84
CA TYR A 654 -26.83 -5.00 -46.43
C TYR A 654 -26.76 -3.82 -47.43
N GLN A 655 -25.74 -3.80 -48.29
CA GLN A 655 -25.66 -2.89 -49.45
C GLN A 655 -26.29 -3.47 -50.72
N GLU A 656 -26.97 -4.62 -50.63
CA GLU A 656 -27.56 -5.35 -51.76
C GLU A 656 -26.54 -5.88 -52.78
N LYS A 657 -25.24 -5.89 -52.44
CA LYS A 657 -24.15 -6.46 -53.26
C LYS A 657 -24.05 -7.97 -53.04
N TYR A 658 -25.14 -8.69 -53.32
CA TYR A 658 -25.29 -10.10 -52.94
C TYR A 658 -24.27 -11.04 -53.62
N ASP A 659 -23.90 -10.78 -54.87
CA ASP A 659 -22.92 -11.61 -55.58
C ASP A 659 -21.53 -11.49 -54.96
N GLU A 660 -21.10 -10.28 -54.61
CA GLU A 660 -19.82 -10.07 -53.90
C GLU A 660 -19.86 -10.68 -52.49
N ALA A 661 -20.98 -10.54 -51.77
CA ALA A 661 -21.15 -11.17 -50.46
C ALA A 661 -21.00 -12.70 -50.54
N LEU A 662 -21.57 -13.32 -51.57
CA LEU A 662 -21.45 -14.76 -51.81
C LEU A 662 -20.01 -15.19 -52.17
N GLU A 663 -19.26 -14.38 -52.91
CA GLU A 663 -17.84 -14.65 -53.19
C GLU A 663 -16.95 -14.54 -51.94
N VAL A 664 -17.22 -13.54 -51.09
CA VAL A 664 -16.47 -13.32 -49.83
C VAL A 664 -16.77 -14.44 -48.83
N ILE A 665 -18.04 -14.83 -48.64
CA ILE A 665 -18.38 -15.92 -47.73
C ILE A 665 -17.86 -17.27 -48.23
N ASP A 666 -17.78 -17.48 -49.55
CA ASP A 666 -17.11 -18.66 -50.12
C ASP A 666 -15.61 -18.69 -49.80
N SER A 667 -14.99 -17.52 -49.73
CA SER A 667 -13.59 -17.40 -49.29
C SER A 667 -13.44 -17.71 -47.80
N ALA A 668 -14.40 -17.33 -46.96
CA ALA A 668 -14.45 -17.72 -45.54
C ALA A 668 -14.59 -19.23 -45.37
N ILE A 669 -15.54 -19.85 -46.09
CA ILE A 669 -15.80 -21.30 -46.05
C ILE A 669 -14.56 -22.08 -46.50
N LYS A 670 -13.81 -21.60 -47.49
CA LYS A 670 -12.54 -22.23 -47.88
C LYS A 670 -11.50 -22.25 -46.76
N LYS A 671 -11.53 -21.29 -45.83
CA LYS A 671 -10.65 -21.25 -44.66
C LYS A 671 -11.16 -22.15 -43.54
N GLN A 672 -12.47 -22.15 -43.32
CA GLN A 672 -13.13 -22.95 -42.29
C GLN A 672 -14.30 -23.76 -42.86
N PRO A 673 -14.03 -24.89 -43.55
CA PRO A 673 -15.06 -25.64 -44.26
C PRO A 673 -15.99 -26.44 -43.34
N GLN A 674 -15.71 -26.50 -42.03
CA GLN A 674 -16.52 -27.21 -41.04
C GLN A 674 -17.31 -26.26 -40.13
N ASP A 675 -17.18 -24.94 -40.33
CA ASP A 675 -17.92 -23.97 -39.54
C ASP A 675 -19.34 -23.81 -40.10
N ALA A 676 -20.31 -24.39 -39.39
CA ALA A 676 -21.72 -24.34 -39.75
C ALA A 676 -22.27 -22.90 -39.85
N ASN A 677 -21.72 -21.95 -39.07
CA ASN A 677 -22.16 -20.57 -39.07
C ASN A 677 -21.93 -19.88 -40.43
N LEU A 678 -20.83 -20.19 -41.12
CA LEU A 678 -20.53 -19.61 -42.44
C LEU A 678 -21.51 -20.10 -43.53
N TYR A 679 -21.99 -21.34 -43.42
CA TYR A 679 -23.01 -21.87 -44.30
C TYR A 679 -24.39 -21.30 -43.99
N ASP A 680 -24.68 -20.97 -42.72
CA ASP A 680 -25.89 -20.25 -42.34
C ASP A 680 -25.90 -18.85 -42.96
N SER A 681 -24.86 -18.06 -42.74
CA SER A 681 -24.70 -16.73 -43.32
C SER A 681 -24.80 -16.76 -44.85
N LYS A 682 -24.18 -17.74 -45.53
CA LYS A 682 -24.34 -17.93 -46.97
C LYS A 682 -25.79 -18.24 -47.37
N GLY A 683 -26.50 -19.04 -46.58
CA GLY A 683 -27.92 -19.32 -46.75
C GLY A 683 -28.78 -18.06 -46.66
N GLU A 684 -28.51 -17.20 -45.68
CA GLU A 684 -29.15 -15.90 -45.53
C GLU A 684 -28.91 -14.99 -46.72
N PHE A 685 -27.68 -14.90 -47.23
CA PHE A 685 -27.36 -14.07 -48.40
C PHE A 685 -28.09 -14.54 -49.66
N TYR A 686 -28.20 -15.85 -49.89
CA TYR A 686 -29.05 -16.39 -50.96
C TYR A 686 -30.52 -16.02 -50.76
N LEU A 687 -31.02 -16.05 -49.52
CA LEU A 687 -32.39 -15.65 -49.22
C LEU A 687 -32.62 -14.16 -49.51
N MET A 688 -31.71 -13.29 -49.10
CA MET A 688 -31.76 -11.84 -49.36
C MET A 688 -31.73 -11.55 -50.86
N LYS A 689 -30.97 -12.33 -51.64
CA LYS A 689 -30.97 -12.31 -53.12
C LYS A 689 -32.26 -12.86 -53.75
N GLY A 690 -33.13 -13.51 -52.97
CA GLY A 690 -34.36 -14.15 -53.43
C GLY A 690 -34.21 -15.62 -53.89
N ASP A 691 -33.00 -16.18 -53.83
CA ASP A 691 -32.70 -17.57 -54.21
C ASP A 691 -32.98 -18.56 -53.06
N LYS A 692 -34.27 -18.81 -52.84
CA LYS A 692 -34.75 -19.74 -51.81
C LYS A 692 -34.25 -21.18 -52.01
N LYS A 693 -33.90 -21.57 -53.25
CA LYS A 693 -33.45 -22.92 -53.58
C LYS A 693 -32.04 -23.15 -53.04
N ASN A 694 -31.12 -22.23 -53.31
CA ASN A 694 -29.74 -22.33 -52.81
C ASN A 694 -29.65 -22.02 -51.32
N ALA A 695 -30.46 -21.11 -50.78
CA ALA A 695 -30.57 -20.89 -49.34
C ALA A 695 -30.89 -22.19 -48.57
N ARG A 696 -31.92 -22.94 -49.03
CA ARG A 696 -32.27 -24.25 -48.48
C ARG A 696 -31.13 -25.26 -48.57
N LYS A 697 -30.35 -25.24 -49.65
CA LYS A 697 -29.21 -26.14 -49.83
C LYS A 697 -28.13 -25.87 -48.77
N MET A 698 -27.83 -24.61 -48.48
CA MET A 698 -26.84 -24.23 -47.47
C MET A 698 -27.30 -24.58 -46.06
N TRP A 699 -28.55 -24.30 -45.69
CA TRP A 699 -29.07 -24.68 -44.37
C TRP A 699 -29.18 -26.19 -44.15
N LYS A 700 -29.34 -27.00 -45.21
CA LYS A 700 -29.16 -28.46 -45.09
C LYS A 700 -27.72 -28.84 -44.75
N GLN A 701 -26.75 -28.11 -45.29
CA GLN A 701 -25.35 -28.29 -44.95
C GLN A 701 -25.07 -27.89 -43.49
N VAL A 702 -25.67 -26.81 -42.99
CA VAL A 702 -25.61 -26.40 -41.57
C VAL A 702 -26.02 -27.55 -40.66
N ILE A 703 -27.19 -28.15 -40.90
CA ILE A 703 -27.70 -29.30 -40.10
C ILE A 703 -26.80 -30.53 -40.21
N THR A 704 -26.12 -30.69 -41.35
CA THR A 704 -25.18 -31.81 -41.55
C THR A 704 -23.89 -31.61 -40.76
N LEU A 705 -23.41 -30.37 -40.65
CA LEU A 705 -22.18 -30.00 -39.95
C LEU A 705 -22.38 -29.86 -38.42
N ASP A 706 -23.48 -29.24 -37.99
CA ASP A 706 -23.91 -29.15 -36.60
C ASP A 706 -25.41 -29.48 -36.50
N PRO A 707 -25.77 -30.74 -36.17
CA PRO A 707 -27.15 -31.18 -36.00
C PRO A 707 -27.93 -30.44 -34.91
N ASP A 708 -27.23 -29.86 -33.93
CA ASP A 708 -27.83 -29.14 -32.80
C ASP A 708 -27.97 -27.63 -33.08
N PHE A 709 -27.40 -27.13 -34.19
CA PHE A 709 -27.44 -25.72 -34.58
C PHE A 709 -28.87 -25.13 -34.57
N PRO A 710 -29.92 -25.81 -35.09
CA PRO A 710 -31.29 -25.31 -35.05
C PRO A 710 -31.86 -25.11 -33.65
N GLN A 711 -31.41 -25.88 -32.66
CA GLN A 711 -31.85 -25.78 -31.27
C GLN A 711 -31.15 -24.61 -30.55
N LYS A 712 -29.89 -24.32 -30.92
CA LYS A 712 -29.09 -23.23 -30.35
C LYS A 712 -29.53 -21.84 -30.82
N HIS A 713 -30.12 -21.73 -32.02
CA HIS A 713 -30.43 -20.44 -32.66
C HIS A 713 -31.94 -20.15 -32.84
N GLU A 714 -32.81 -20.90 -32.15
CA GLU A 714 -34.29 -20.73 -32.04
C GLU A 714 -35.02 -20.10 -33.25
N THR A 715 -34.79 -20.58 -34.47
CA THR A 715 -35.42 -20.00 -35.67
C THR A 715 -36.56 -20.87 -36.21
N VAL A 716 -37.76 -20.29 -36.33
CA VAL A 716 -38.96 -20.86 -37.01
C VAL A 716 -38.64 -21.32 -38.45
N LEU A 717 -37.59 -20.75 -39.05
CA LEU A 717 -37.07 -21.05 -40.38
C LEU A 717 -36.52 -22.49 -40.48
N TYR A 718 -35.69 -22.90 -39.53
CA TYR A 718 -35.10 -24.25 -39.48
C TYR A 718 -36.14 -25.33 -39.19
N GLN A 719 -37.11 -25.02 -38.33
CA GLN A 719 -38.23 -25.93 -38.04
C GLN A 719 -39.09 -26.24 -39.30
N LYS A 720 -39.20 -25.30 -40.25
CA LYS A 720 -39.88 -25.50 -41.54
C LYS A 720 -39.04 -26.29 -42.56
N LEU A 721 -37.71 -26.29 -42.42
CA LEU A 721 -36.78 -27.05 -43.27
C LEU A 721 -36.64 -28.51 -42.83
N ILE A 722 -36.77 -28.78 -41.52
CA ILE A 722 -36.69 -30.13 -40.93
C ILE A 722 -38.02 -30.91 -41.10
N LYS A 723 -39.16 -30.21 -41.21
CA LYS A 723 -40.51 -30.82 -41.32
C LYS A 723 -40.98 -31.15 -42.76
N LYS A 724 -40.10 -31.14 -43.77
CA LYS A 724 -40.38 -31.56 -45.15
C LYS A 724 -39.18 -32.29 -45.73
#